data_AF-A0A2P6VL09-F1
#
_entry.id   AF-A0A2P6VL09-F1
#
_cell.length_a   1.000
_cell.length_b   1.000
_cell.length_c   1.000
_cell.angle_alpha   90.00
_cell.angle_beta   90.00
_cell.angle_gamma   90.00
#
_symmetry.space_group_name_H-M   'P 1'
#
loop_
_entity.id
_entity.type
_entity.pdbx_description
1 polymer ?
#
loop_
_entity_poly.entity_id
_entity_poly.type
_entity_poly.pdbx_seq_one_letter_code
_entity_poly.pdbx_strand_id
1 'polypeptide(L)'
;MARLLHEVASSQCVWSSQQALFMCNIFHWGSVLRDMPSVPFIFEEFAQQLPNALFGKAPRVREMAPMDVCQLATSDSLSSEVMRSVVEHLASEVRDLLGLEIGLDEPLMAAGLDSLGVVQLRNAITERFGVEVPPTVALDFPTILALAGFVAQKLAVAPEMAPVDIRQLAAGVATSDSLSSVDERDIVEHLASEVRDLLGLEIGLDEPLMAAGLDSLGVVQLRNAITERFGVEVPPTVALDFPTISALAGFVAQTIAPLSKRSDSPPLNFPSNLSRDQSTCPDNHGFGMTEIAGLSCTYPGTAAIGGVSEFWHAAIVGADLPTVVPHNRWSIERHYSPDVAVNKMYVRFAAFLPGVDTFDAALFRLSHVEASLMDPQCRVLLEHTHLSLADASSRSRQPMPLDSGVYVGVMQMEFLQYCSNAGLAVGPNLITGNGMDFLVGRISYTFGLKGPCISTNTACSSSLVATHLAHTGLLEGEAAAAAACGVLMVLLPEAMSGICLLQALSPAGRCKTFEASGDGYGRGEGCVVATMQPAGSSSSGEALALVRSTMVNQDGRSSSLTAPNGPSQTELVTTALSRAGISARAISCVAMHGTGTALGDPIELGALGRALSCQGTGAMHQVAVASNKSCYGHTEGAAGLTGALMALQTLHNQACPPILGLRNINPYVESAFEDWRQMHCLVASAPRVAMPLVTVPQFAGTSSFGMSGVNAHAVMESSPDICDRVWSSSTSMLQRQRHWALVPAFHLSGTAQQFGPRCSFVVALSQPALSFLLDHQVGGQALLPGTAMFDTVANLKLEMHASEIPAPGTVKLCVRAVGLNFRDVLNVLGMYPGDPGPPGADFAGVVAAAGPGVHTMAAGEAVFA
;
A
#
# COMPACT_ATOMS: atom_id res chain seq x y z
N MET A 1 40.01 16.95 -0.31
CA MET A 1 38.73 16.34 -0.72
C MET A 1 37.74 17.34 -1.33
N ALA A 2 37.45 18.51 -0.71
CA ALA A 2 36.52 19.50 -1.30
C ALA A 2 37.00 20.20 -2.61
N ARG A 3 38.31 20.17 -2.95
CA ARG A 3 38.83 20.64 -4.25
C ARG A 3 38.91 19.56 -5.34
N LEU A 4 38.90 18.27 -4.95
CA LEU A 4 38.91 17.15 -5.92
C LEU A 4 37.49 16.84 -6.42
N LEU A 5 36.46 17.28 -5.69
CA LEU A 5 35.05 17.15 -6.07
C LEU A 5 34.57 18.26 -7.01
N HIS A 6 35.36 19.33 -7.22
CA HIS A 6 34.98 20.48 -8.05
C HIS A 6 35.47 20.37 -9.51
N GLU A 7 36.47 19.52 -9.82
CA GLU A 7 36.99 19.34 -11.19
C GLU A 7 36.39 18.13 -11.93
N VAL A 8 35.67 17.23 -11.25
CA VAL A 8 34.97 16.09 -11.87
C VAL A 8 33.62 16.49 -12.49
N ALA A 9 33.15 17.72 -12.24
CA ALA A 9 31.86 18.21 -12.72
C ALA A 9 31.88 18.81 -14.15
N SER A 10 33.01 18.82 -14.86
CA SER A 10 33.08 19.47 -16.18
C SER A 10 33.93 18.72 -17.20
N SER A 11 33.50 17.53 -17.62
CA SER A 11 33.77 16.99 -18.97
C SER A 11 33.03 15.68 -19.18
N GLN A 12 32.11 15.67 -20.14
CA GLN A 12 31.27 14.52 -20.52
C GLN A 12 32.10 13.40 -21.15
N CYS A 13 32.21 12.26 -20.47
CA CYS A 13 32.34 10.94 -21.10
C CYS A 13 31.90 9.87 -20.09
N VAL A 14 30.84 9.13 -20.42
CA VAL A 14 30.18 8.17 -19.52
C VAL A 14 31.00 6.89 -19.41
N TRP A 15 31.68 6.72 -18.28
CA TRP A 15 32.27 5.44 -17.84
C TRP A 15 31.53 4.96 -16.58
N SER A 16 30.94 3.76 -16.63
CA SER A 16 30.31 3.12 -15.46
C SER A 16 31.39 2.47 -14.57
N SER A 17 31.92 3.25 -13.63
CA SER A 17 32.88 2.78 -12.64
C SER A 17 32.19 2.05 -11.48
N GLN A 18 32.15 0.71 -11.49
CA GLN A 18 32.09 -0.11 -10.26
C GLN A 18 32.65 -1.52 -10.49
N GLN A 19 33.97 -1.71 -10.32
CA GLN A 19 34.52 -3.04 -10.00
C GLN A 19 35.72 -2.89 -9.06
N ALA A 20 35.54 -3.33 -7.81
CA ALA A 20 36.66 -3.65 -6.92
C ALA A 20 37.04 -5.12 -7.14
N LEU A 21 38.33 -5.38 -7.37
CA LEU A 21 38.87 -6.72 -7.57
C LEU A 21 39.39 -7.26 -6.23
N PHE A 22 38.90 -8.42 -5.78
CA PHE A 22 39.51 -9.19 -4.69
C PHE A 22 39.89 -10.58 -5.17
N MET A 23 41.13 -10.99 -4.90
CA MET A 23 41.62 -12.35 -5.16
C MET A 23 41.44 -13.19 -3.89
N CYS A 24 40.76 -14.32 -3.99
CA CYS A 24 40.74 -15.35 -2.95
C CYS A 24 41.27 -16.68 -3.49
N ASN A 25 41.87 -17.49 -2.62
CA ASN A 25 42.42 -18.80 -2.98
C ASN A 25 41.30 -19.83 -3.24
N ILE A 26 41.53 -20.72 -4.20
CA ILE A 26 40.59 -21.75 -4.62
C ILE A 26 40.44 -22.82 -3.53
N PHE A 27 39.22 -23.00 -3.00
CA PHE A 27 38.89 -24.06 -2.04
C PHE A 27 38.28 -25.26 -2.77
N HIS A 28 39.05 -26.34 -2.96
CA HIS A 28 38.62 -27.56 -3.65
C HIS A 28 38.06 -28.61 -2.67
N TRP A 29 36.75 -28.59 -2.44
CA TRP A 29 36.04 -29.54 -1.56
C TRP A 29 36.35 -31.01 -1.85
N GLY A 30 36.37 -31.42 -3.13
CA GLY A 30 36.68 -32.80 -3.51
C GLY A 30 38.15 -33.19 -3.28
N SER A 31 39.07 -32.24 -3.10
CA SER A 31 40.45 -32.53 -2.70
C SER A 31 40.56 -32.70 -1.19
N VAL A 32 39.94 -31.78 -0.43
CA VAL A 32 39.94 -31.78 1.03
C VAL A 32 39.27 -33.03 1.61
N LEU A 33 38.14 -33.47 1.02
CA LEU A 33 37.44 -34.67 1.47
C LEU A 33 38.19 -35.97 1.11
N ARG A 34 39.07 -35.96 0.10
CA ARG A 34 39.90 -37.11 -0.29
C ARG A 34 41.09 -37.30 0.65
N ASP A 35 41.62 -36.22 1.19
CA ASP A 35 42.82 -36.21 2.04
C ASP A 35 42.49 -36.21 3.54
N MET A 36 41.19 -36.19 3.92
CA MET A 36 40.75 -36.27 5.31
C MET A 36 40.73 -37.73 5.80
N PRO A 37 41.42 -38.06 6.91
CA PRO A 37 41.41 -39.42 7.45
C PRO A 37 40.04 -39.86 8.00
N SER A 38 39.15 -38.90 8.27
CA SER A 38 37.73 -39.11 8.62
C SER A 38 36.91 -37.85 8.31
N VAL A 39 35.72 -37.99 7.72
CA VAL A 39 34.79 -36.89 7.45
C VAL A 39 34.02 -36.54 8.73
N PRO A 40 34.06 -35.28 9.23
CA PRO A 40 33.25 -34.85 10.36
C PRO A 40 31.75 -35.05 10.12
N PHE A 41 30.99 -35.44 11.15
CA PHE A 41 29.56 -35.82 11.02
C PHE A 41 28.68 -34.77 10.32
N ILE A 42 29.06 -33.47 10.41
CA ILE A 42 28.35 -32.36 9.76
C ILE A 42 28.38 -32.41 8.22
N PHE A 43 29.24 -33.24 7.63
CA PHE A 43 29.42 -33.37 6.18
C PHE A 43 28.98 -34.75 5.63
N GLU A 44 28.39 -35.60 6.47
CA GLU A 44 28.09 -37.01 6.14
C GLU A 44 26.97 -37.15 5.08
N GLU A 45 26.01 -36.21 5.03
CA GLU A 45 24.94 -36.18 4.02
C GLU A 45 25.45 -35.87 2.59
N PHE A 46 26.58 -35.16 2.46
CA PHE A 46 27.10 -34.74 1.15
C PHE A 46 27.97 -35.81 0.47
N ALA A 47 28.41 -36.83 1.20
CA ALA A 47 29.22 -37.92 0.66
C ALA A 47 28.42 -38.91 -0.21
N GLN A 48 27.09 -38.93 -0.09
CA GLN A 48 26.21 -39.87 -0.79
C GLN A 48 25.83 -39.45 -2.22
N GLN A 49 26.25 -38.26 -2.69
CA GLN A 49 25.83 -37.70 -3.98
C GLN A 49 26.92 -37.66 -5.06
N LEU A 50 27.77 -38.68 -5.17
CA LEU A 50 28.67 -38.82 -6.33
C LEU A 50 28.09 -39.83 -7.33
N PRO A 51 27.53 -39.39 -8.48
CA PRO A 51 27.06 -40.30 -9.52
C PRO A 51 28.17 -40.65 -10.52
N ASN A 52 28.23 -41.94 -10.88
CA ASN A 52 29.01 -42.48 -12.00
C ASN A 52 28.30 -42.25 -13.36
N ALA A 53 29.07 -41.82 -14.38
CA ALA A 53 28.94 -42.06 -15.83
C ALA A 53 27.62 -41.66 -16.57
N LEU A 54 27.62 -40.65 -17.47
CA LEU A 54 27.97 -40.63 -18.92
C LEU A 54 26.81 -40.87 -19.94
N PHE A 55 26.60 -39.87 -20.80
CA PHE A 55 25.99 -39.81 -22.15
C PHE A 55 24.48 -40.05 -22.39
N GLY A 56 23.82 -39.04 -22.98
CA GLY A 56 22.58 -39.17 -23.76
C GLY A 56 22.14 -37.85 -24.40
N LYS A 57 22.14 -37.80 -25.74
CA LYS A 57 21.88 -36.61 -26.60
C LYS A 57 20.42 -36.16 -26.61
N ALA A 58 20.18 -34.84 -26.72
CA ALA A 58 18.90 -34.23 -27.07
C ALA A 58 18.73 -34.02 -28.61
N PRO A 59 17.50 -34.03 -29.16
CA PRO A 59 17.24 -33.78 -30.59
C PRO A 59 16.97 -32.30 -30.93
N ARG A 60 17.12 -31.99 -32.22
CA ARG A 60 17.17 -30.67 -32.89
C ARG A 60 15.81 -30.00 -33.11
N VAL A 61 15.79 -28.66 -33.07
CA VAL A 61 14.69 -27.77 -33.52
C VAL A 61 15.00 -27.24 -34.95
N ARG A 62 13.95 -27.05 -35.75
CA ARG A 62 13.94 -26.58 -37.15
C ARG A 62 13.99 -25.04 -37.23
N GLU A 63 14.76 -24.52 -38.18
CA GLU A 63 14.84 -23.11 -38.58
C GLU A 63 13.69 -22.70 -39.54
N MET A 64 13.27 -21.44 -39.47
CA MET A 64 12.81 -20.63 -40.61
C MET A 64 13.28 -19.17 -40.44
N ALA A 65 13.65 -18.56 -41.57
CA ALA A 65 14.46 -17.36 -41.74
C ALA A 65 13.65 -16.04 -41.75
N PRO A 66 14.32 -14.87 -41.62
CA PRO A 66 13.71 -13.54 -41.43
C PRO A 66 13.50 -12.77 -42.75
N MET A 67 12.66 -11.73 -42.74
CA MET A 67 12.74 -10.65 -43.74
C MET A 67 12.47 -9.27 -43.15
N ASP A 68 13.28 -8.34 -43.66
CA ASP A 68 13.49 -6.94 -43.32
C ASP A 68 12.31 -6.00 -43.58
N VAL A 69 12.36 -4.92 -42.81
CA VAL A 69 11.55 -3.70 -42.89
C VAL A 69 12.35 -2.65 -43.67
N CYS A 70 11.80 -2.09 -44.75
CA CYS A 70 11.99 -0.69 -45.12
C CYS A 70 11.11 -0.27 -46.32
N GLN A 71 10.27 0.76 -46.16
CA GLN A 71 10.33 2.04 -46.88
C GLN A 71 9.01 2.83 -46.82
N LEU A 72 9.16 4.11 -46.46
CA LEU A 72 8.19 5.18 -46.39
C LEU A 72 8.09 5.94 -47.74
N ALA A 73 7.08 6.83 -47.78
CA ALA A 73 6.80 7.95 -48.72
C ALA A 73 5.67 7.62 -49.72
N THR A 74 4.62 8.43 -49.94
CA THR A 74 4.34 9.89 -49.78
C THR A 74 2.81 10.12 -49.75
N SER A 75 2.25 10.91 -48.82
CA SER A 75 1.78 12.33 -48.91
C SER A 75 0.53 12.65 -49.76
N ASP A 76 -0.40 13.41 -49.18
CA ASP A 76 -1.09 14.57 -49.80
C ASP A 76 -1.51 15.50 -48.63
N SER A 77 -0.84 16.62 -48.38
CA SER A 77 -0.89 17.93 -49.06
C SER A 77 -1.97 18.87 -48.50
N LEU A 78 -1.69 19.45 -47.32
CA LEU A 78 -2.20 20.76 -46.89
C LEU A 78 -1.16 21.43 -45.95
N SER A 79 -0.46 22.44 -46.50
CA SER A 79 0.41 23.44 -45.85
C SER A 79 1.78 23.03 -45.28
N SER A 80 2.71 22.64 -46.15
CA SER A 80 4.14 22.42 -45.82
C SER A 80 4.88 23.68 -45.33
N GLU A 81 4.28 24.87 -45.43
CA GLU A 81 4.88 26.14 -45.00
C GLU A 81 4.45 26.55 -43.58
N VAL A 82 3.17 26.33 -43.22
CA VAL A 82 2.66 26.52 -41.85
C VAL A 82 3.28 25.51 -40.90
N MET A 83 3.33 24.23 -41.31
CA MET A 83 3.95 23.19 -40.51
C MET A 83 5.45 23.45 -40.29
N ARG A 84 6.16 23.97 -41.30
CA ARG A 84 7.58 24.34 -41.16
C ARG A 84 7.75 25.49 -40.16
N SER A 85 6.92 26.53 -40.26
CA SER A 85 6.94 27.67 -39.32
C SER A 85 6.63 27.24 -37.88
N VAL A 86 5.64 26.38 -37.67
CA VAL A 86 5.25 25.86 -36.34
C VAL A 86 6.38 25.01 -35.75
N VAL A 87 6.99 24.11 -36.54
CA VAL A 87 8.12 23.29 -36.09
C VAL A 87 9.33 24.15 -35.72
N GLU A 88 9.70 25.13 -36.55
CA GLU A 88 10.83 26.03 -36.28
C GLU A 88 10.63 26.82 -34.99
N HIS A 89 9.43 27.33 -34.74
CA HIS A 89 9.12 28.07 -33.52
C HIS A 89 9.08 27.17 -32.29
N LEU A 90 8.44 26.00 -32.37
CA LEU A 90 8.41 25.05 -31.25
C LEU A 90 9.82 24.55 -30.90
N ALA A 91 10.67 24.31 -31.90
CA ALA A 91 12.07 23.96 -31.67
C ALA A 91 12.87 25.11 -31.05
N SER A 92 12.52 26.37 -31.33
CA SER A 92 13.11 27.54 -30.66
C SER A 92 12.67 27.63 -29.20
N GLU A 93 11.37 27.55 -28.93
CA GLU A 93 10.83 27.64 -27.56
C GLU A 93 11.34 26.51 -26.67
N VAL A 94 11.38 25.28 -27.20
CA VAL A 94 11.93 24.14 -26.45
C VAL A 94 13.42 24.29 -26.20
N ARG A 95 14.18 24.85 -27.15
CA ARG A 95 15.60 25.16 -26.96
C ARG A 95 15.80 26.24 -25.89
N ASP A 96 14.97 27.28 -25.86
CA ASP A 96 15.06 28.35 -24.88
C ASP A 96 14.70 27.87 -23.47
N LEU A 97 13.74 26.92 -23.36
CA LEU A 97 13.35 26.30 -22.10
C LEU A 97 14.38 25.30 -21.57
N LEU A 98 14.99 24.48 -22.45
CA LEU A 98 15.93 23.42 -22.05
C LEU A 98 17.39 23.86 -22.06
N GLY A 99 17.73 24.92 -22.81
CA GLY A 99 19.11 25.39 -23.00
C GLY A 99 19.97 24.50 -23.91
N LEU A 100 19.38 23.59 -24.67
CA LEU A 100 20.07 22.62 -25.54
C LEU A 100 19.21 22.23 -26.76
N GLU A 101 19.85 21.93 -27.89
CA GLU A 101 19.17 21.48 -29.11
C GLU A 101 18.78 20.01 -29.01
N ILE A 102 17.50 19.72 -29.29
CA ILE A 102 16.94 18.37 -29.24
C ILE A 102 16.40 17.96 -30.62
N GLY A 103 16.34 16.66 -30.90
CA GLY A 103 15.77 16.15 -32.15
C GLY A 103 14.26 16.41 -32.27
N LEU A 104 13.76 16.65 -33.47
CA LEU A 104 12.32 16.94 -33.70
C LEU A 104 11.39 15.77 -33.31
N ASP A 105 11.91 14.54 -33.36
CA ASP A 105 11.23 13.30 -32.96
C ASP A 105 11.71 12.78 -31.60
N GLU A 106 12.52 13.56 -30.89
CA GLU A 106 12.99 13.20 -29.55
C GLU A 106 11.91 13.51 -28.50
N PRO A 107 11.65 12.60 -27.55
CA PRO A 107 10.65 12.85 -26.52
C PRO A 107 11.04 14.02 -25.61
N LEU A 108 10.20 15.05 -25.54
CA LEU A 108 10.43 16.30 -24.81
C LEU A 108 10.77 16.07 -23.33
N MET A 109 10.06 15.15 -22.66
CA MET A 109 10.34 14.83 -21.26
C MET A 109 11.64 14.04 -21.07
N ALA A 110 12.02 13.20 -22.05
CA ALA A 110 13.32 12.51 -22.01
C ALA A 110 14.49 13.50 -22.23
N ALA A 111 14.23 14.59 -22.95
CA ALA A 111 15.18 15.68 -23.15
C ALA A 111 15.25 16.67 -21.97
N GLY A 112 14.53 16.41 -20.86
CA GLY A 112 14.60 17.18 -19.63
C GLY A 112 13.49 18.21 -19.42
N LEU A 113 12.43 18.20 -20.25
CA LEU A 113 11.27 19.07 -20.04
C LEU A 113 10.44 18.56 -18.85
N ASP A 114 10.56 19.25 -17.71
CA ASP A 114 9.83 18.93 -16.48
C ASP A 114 8.39 19.48 -16.48
N SER A 115 7.62 19.19 -15.43
CA SER A 115 6.22 19.63 -15.34
C SER A 115 6.03 21.15 -15.35
N LEU A 116 7.04 21.93 -14.93
CA LEU A 116 7.00 23.39 -14.98
C LEU A 116 7.31 23.89 -16.40
N GLY A 117 8.28 23.26 -17.08
CA GLY A 117 8.64 23.48 -18.47
C GLY A 117 7.50 23.11 -19.44
N VAL A 118 6.72 22.07 -19.13
CA VAL A 118 5.49 21.72 -19.89
C VAL A 118 4.44 22.82 -19.77
N VAL A 119 4.26 23.40 -18.58
CA VAL A 119 3.32 24.53 -18.37
C VAL A 119 3.82 25.79 -19.09
N GLN A 120 5.12 26.06 -19.07
CA GLN A 120 5.72 27.20 -19.78
C GLN A 120 5.61 27.04 -21.31
N LEU A 121 5.94 25.85 -21.84
CA LEU A 121 5.80 25.52 -23.25
C LEU A 121 4.34 25.64 -23.70
N ARG A 122 3.39 25.14 -22.90
CA ARG A 122 1.95 25.31 -23.14
C ARG A 122 1.57 26.78 -23.24
N ASN A 123 1.99 27.60 -22.27
CA ASN A 123 1.68 29.03 -22.26
C ASN A 123 2.28 29.74 -23.48
N ALA A 124 3.52 29.40 -23.87
CA ALA A 124 4.18 29.95 -25.06
C ALA A 124 3.42 29.58 -26.35
N ILE A 125 2.93 28.35 -26.47
CA ILE A 125 2.10 27.91 -27.61
C ILE A 125 0.78 28.68 -27.67
N THR A 126 0.09 28.79 -26.53
CA THR A 126 -1.20 29.50 -26.46
C THR A 126 -1.03 30.99 -26.74
N GLU A 127 0.02 31.63 -26.23
CA GLU A 127 0.33 33.04 -26.50
C GLU A 127 0.67 33.29 -27.96
N ARG A 128 1.46 32.39 -28.58
CA ARG A 128 1.99 32.59 -29.93
C ARG A 128 1.02 32.20 -31.05
N PHE A 129 0.32 31.08 -30.89
CA PHE A 129 -0.54 30.51 -31.92
C PHE A 129 -2.04 30.68 -31.63
N GLY A 130 -2.42 31.20 -30.46
CA GLY A 130 -3.82 31.38 -30.07
C GLY A 130 -4.59 30.07 -29.92
N VAL A 131 -3.88 28.94 -29.78
CA VAL A 131 -4.47 27.61 -29.62
C VAL A 131 -4.55 27.27 -28.14
N GLU A 132 -5.72 26.85 -27.68
CA GLU A 132 -5.90 26.34 -26.32
C GLU A 132 -5.29 24.93 -26.21
N VAL A 133 -4.30 24.78 -25.34
CA VAL A 133 -3.51 23.56 -25.21
C VAL A 133 -3.72 22.96 -23.82
N PRO A 134 -4.17 21.69 -23.69
CA PRO A 134 -4.40 21.06 -22.39
C PRO A 134 -3.08 20.84 -21.62
N PRO A 135 -3.10 20.78 -20.29
CA PRO A 135 -1.90 20.57 -19.47
C PRO A 135 -1.23 19.20 -19.69
N THR A 136 -1.90 18.24 -20.33
CA THR A 136 -1.37 16.92 -20.70
C THR A 136 -0.65 16.91 -22.05
N VAL A 137 -0.50 18.05 -22.73
CA VAL A 137 -0.05 18.09 -24.13
C VAL A 137 1.29 17.40 -24.38
N ALA A 138 2.24 17.44 -23.44
CA ALA A 138 3.54 16.78 -23.58
C ALA A 138 3.48 15.25 -23.38
N LEU A 139 2.37 14.73 -22.83
CA LEU A 139 2.07 13.29 -22.75
C LEU A 139 1.35 12.82 -24.02
N ASP A 140 0.41 13.63 -24.51
CA ASP A 140 -0.40 13.30 -25.68
C ASP A 140 0.40 13.47 -26.99
N PHE A 141 1.34 14.44 -27.02
CA PHE A 141 2.19 14.76 -28.16
C PHE A 141 3.65 14.90 -27.71
N PRO A 142 4.35 13.77 -27.50
CA PRO A 142 5.60 13.74 -26.75
C PRO A 142 6.80 14.32 -27.51
N THR A 143 6.69 14.66 -28.79
CA THR A 143 7.80 15.17 -29.62
C THR A 143 7.45 16.53 -30.23
N ILE A 144 8.45 17.32 -30.64
CA ILE A 144 8.22 18.60 -31.33
C ILE A 144 7.37 18.38 -32.59
N LEU A 145 7.62 17.30 -33.33
CA LEU A 145 6.90 16.99 -34.56
C LEU A 145 5.43 16.62 -34.31
N ALA A 146 5.16 15.82 -33.26
CA ALA A 146 3.79 15.46 -32.86
C ALA A 146 3.01 16.68 -32.36
N LEU A 147 3.67 17.53 -31.57
CA LEU A 147 3.11 18.76 -31.01
C LEU A 147 2.82 19.80 -32.10
N ALA A 148 3.74 19.94 -33.07
CA ALA A 148 3.54 20.77 -34.24
C ALA A 148 2.36 20.30 -35.09
N GLY A 149 2.17 18.97 -35.21
CA GLY A 149 1.05 18.39 -35.94
C GLY A 149 -0.29 18.73 -35.29
N PHE A 150 -0.36 18.66 -33.96
CA PHE A 150 -1.54 19.07 -33.19
C PHE A 150 -1.85 20.58 -33.32
N VAL A 151 -0.83 21.43 -33.18
CA VAL A 151 -1.00 22.89 -33.31
C VAL A 151 -1.43 23.27 -34.74
N ALA A 152 -0.82 22.66 -35.76
CA ALA A 152 -1.21 22.86 -37.15
C ALA A 152 -2.65 22.42 -37.43
N GLN A 153 -3.08 21.30 -36.82
CA GLN A 153 -4.45 20.81 -36.94
C GLN A 153 -5.47 21.74 -36.27
N LYS A 154 -5.11 22.36 -35.14
CA LYS A 154 -5.98 23.34 -34.44
C LYS A 154 -6.04 24.69 -35.17
N LEU A 155 -4.93 25.15 -35.75
CA LEU A 155 -4.88 26.36 -36.57
C LEU A 155 -5.73 26.25 -37.86
N ALA A 156 -5.92 25.04 -38.39
CA ALA A 156 -6.76 24.80 -39.57
C ALA A 156 -8.28 24.92 -39.31
N VAL A 157 -8.70 25.10 -38.05
CA VAL A 157 -10.12 25.00 -37.63
C VAL A 157 -10.70 26.31 -37.05
N ALA A 158 -9.95 27.41 -36.95
CA ALA A 158 -10.46 28.66 -36.38
C ALA A 158 -11.16 29.59 -37.42
N PRO A 159 -12.43 30.00 -37.24
CA PRO A 159 -13.02 31.13 -37.94
C PRO A 159 -12.80 32.47 -37.18
N GLU A 160 -12.59 33.55 -37.93
CA GLU A 160 -12.46 34.94 -37.43
C GLU A 160 -13.73 35.43 -36.69
N MET A 161 -13.56 36.03 -35.50
CA MET A 161 -14.56 36.91 -34.89
C MET A 161 -13.92 38.13 -34.19
N ALA A 162 -14.53 39.29 -34.43
CA ALA A 162 -14.13 40.64 -34.02
C ALA A 162 -14.44 40.96 -32.54
N PRO A 163 -13.80 41.98 -31.92
CA PRO A 163 -13.91 42.25 -30.48
C PRO A 163 -15.19 43.01 -30.09
N VAL A 164 -15.79 42.61 -28.96
CA VAL A 164 -16.92 43.29 -28.29
C VAL A 164 -16.42 44.10 -27.09
N ASP A 165 -16.96 45.30 -26.94
CA ASP A 165 -16.54 46.38 -26.04
C ASP A 165 -17.08 46.22 -24.61
N ILE A 166 -16.19 46.20 -23.61
CA ILE A 166 -16.50 46.00 -22.18
C ILE A 166 -16.71 47.36 -21.51
N ARG A 167 -17.91 47.92 -21.61
CA ARG A 167 -18.36 49.05 -20.78
C ARG A 167 -19.86 49.03 -20.52
N GLN A 168 -20.37 47.99 -19.85
CA GLN A 168 -21.69 48.05 -19.20
C GLN A 168 -21.87 46.88 -18.23
N LEU A 169 -21.26 46.95 -17.05
CA LEU A 169 -21.60 46.12 -15.89
C LEU A 169 -21.18 46.85 -14.61
N ALA A 170 -21.95 47.89 -14.28
CA ALA A 170 -21.89 48.56 -13.00
C ALA A 170 -23.27 49.15 -12.68
N ALA A 171 -24.21 48.29 -12.28
CA ALA A 171 -25.38 48.64 -11.45
C ALA A 171 -26.18 47.38 -11.12
N GLY A 172 -26.27 47.02 -9.84
CA GLY A 172 -27.21 45.99 -9.38
C GLY A 172 -26.87 45.35 -8.04
N VAL A 173 -26.80 46.12 -6.96
CA VAL A 173 -26.95 45.56 -5.60
C VAL A 173 -28.45 45.42 -5.34
N ALA A 174 -28.93 44.18 -5.15
CA ALA A 174 -30.28 43.89 -4.71
C ALA A 174 -30.27 43.29 -3.31
N THR A 175 -31.24 43.74 -2.53
CA THR A 175 -31.45 43.59 -1.09
C THR A 175 -31.97 42.22 -0.67
N SER A 176 -31.63 41.84 0.57
CA SER A 176 -32.15 40.70 1.34
C SER A 176 -33.67 40.77 1.56
N ASP A 177 -34.45 39.94 0.88
CA ASP A 177 -35.81 39.49 1.30
C ASP A 177 -36.40 38.51 0.25
N SER A 178 -35.88 37.27 0.16
CA SER A 178 -36.49 36.23 -0.68
C SER A 178 -36.04 34.78 -0.40
N LEU A 179 -35.94 34.35 0.87
CA LEU A 179 -35.61 32.93 1.22
C LEU A 179 -36.83 32.05 1.53
N SER A 180 -38.03 32.45 1.08
CA SER A 180 -39.22 31.58 1.13
C SER A 180 -39.41 30.87 -0.20
N SER A 181 -39.13 29.56 -0.18
CA SER A 181 -39.25 28.52 -1.23
C SER A 181 -38.32 28.66 -2.44
N VAL A 182 -37.07 28.24 -2.27
CA VAL A 182 -36.23 27.79 -3.40
C VAL A 182 -36.77 26.42 -3.84
N ASP A 183 -37.19 26.29 -5.10
CA ASP A 183 -37.61 24.99 -5.66
C ASP A 183 -36.37 24.11 -5.87
N GLU A 184 -36.49 22.79 -5.67
CA GLU A 184 -35.38 21.83 -5.88
C GLU A 184 -34.86 21.90 -7.32
N ARG A 185 -35.75 22.24 -8.27
CA ARG A 185 -35.40 22.51 -9.68
C ARG A 185 -34.49 23.72 -9.84
N ASP A 186 -34.73 24.81 -9.11
CA ASP A 186 -33.89 26.01 -9.16
C ASP A 186 -32.49 25.72 -8.61
N ILE A 187 -32.39 24.86 -7.59
CA ILE A 187 -31.12 24.42 -7.02
C ILE A 187 -30.35 23.59 -8.06
N VAL A 188 -31.00 22.60 -8.69
CA VAL A 188 -30.38 21.76 -9.72
C VAL A 188 -29.94 22.59 -10.92
N GLU A 189 -30.78 23.50 -11.42
CA GLU A 189 -30.45 24.36 -12.58
C GLU A 189 -29.26 25.28 -12.28
N HIS A 190 -29.22 25.89 -11.10
CA HIS A 190 -28.11 26.74 -10.70
C HIS A 190 -26.81 25.94 -10.57
N LEU A 191 -26.85 24.80 -9.87
CA LEU A 191 -25.67 23.94 -9.74
C LEU A 191 -25.18 23.41 -11.09
N ALA A 192 -26.08 23.05 -12.00
CA ALA A 192 -25.71 22.64 -13.35
C ALA A 192 -25.08 23.79 -14.16
N SER A 193 -25.55 25.03 -13.97
CA SER A 193 -24.94 26.21 -14.59
C SER A 193 -23.53 26.47 -14.05
N GLU A 194 -23.36 26.50 -12.73
CA GLU A 194 -22.05 26.73 -12.09
C GLU A 194 -21.04 25.65 -12.49
N VAL A 195 -21.46 24.38 -12.53
CA VAL A 195 -20.59 23.28 -12.96
C VAL A 195 -20.24 23.38 -14.44
N ARG A 196 -21.19 23.80 -15.30
CA ARG A 196 -20.91 24.06 -16.73
C ARG A 196 -19.89 25.18 -16.89
N ASP A 197 -20.02 26.25 -16.12
CA ASP A 197 -19.11 27.40 -16.18
C ASP A 197 -17.70 27.04 -15.69
N LEU A 198 -17.59 26.16 -14.69
CA LEU A 198 -16.31 25.66 -14.17
C LEU A 198 -15.62 24.65 -15.10
N LEU A 199 -16.38 23.77 -15.77
CA LEU A 199 -15.83 22.69 -16.60
C LEU A 199 -15.76 23.01 -18.09
N GLY A 200 -16.51 24.02 -18.56
CA GLY A 200 -16.63 24.35 -19.99
C GLY A 200 -17.39 23.30 -20.82
N LEU A 201 -18.07 22.35 -20.18
CA LEU A 201 -18.80 21.25 -20.82
C LEU A 201 -20.05 20.86 -20.03
N GLU A 202 -21.08 20.36 -20.73
CA GLU A 202 -22.30 19.85 -20.09
C GLU A 202 -22.11 18.40 -19.63
N ILE A 203 -22.45 18.13 -18.37
CA ILE A 203 -22.36 16.80 -17.74
C ILE A 203 -23.75 16.31 -17.32
N GLY A 204 -23.90 14.98 -17.18
CA GLY A 204 -25.12 14.41 -16.64
C GLY A 204 -25.34 14.75 -15.16
N LEU A 205 -26.60 14.87 -14.71
CA LEU A 205 -26.92 15.23 -13.33
C LEU A 205 -26.38 14.22 -12.28
N ASP A 206 -26.26 12.96 -12.68
CA ASP A 206 -25.74 11.85 -11.86
C ASP A 206 -24.30 11.45 -12.23
N GLU A 207 -23.64 12.25 -13.07
CA GLU A 207 -22.24 12.05 -13.45
C GLU A 207 -21.32 12.58 -12.32
N PRO A 208 -20.29 11.83 -11.88
CA PRO A 208 -19.41 12.30 -10.82
C PRO A 208 -18.60 13.52 -11.26
N LEU A 209 -18.72 14.61 -10.51
CA LEU A 209 -18.10 15.91 -10.82
C LEU A 209 -16.58 15.80 -11.05
N MET A 210 -15.87 15.04 -10.20
CA MET A 210 -14.42 14.89 -10.33
C MET A 210 -14.01 14.01 -11.52
N ALA A 211 -14.82 13.00 -11.88
CA ALA A 211 -14.57 12.21 -13.08
C ALA A 211 -14.77 13.02 -14.37
N ALA A 212 -15.66 14.02 -14.32
CA ALA A 212 -15.89 14.97 -15.39
C ALA A 212 -14.84 16.12 -15.43
N GLY A 213 -13.84 16.11 -14.54
CA GLY A 213 -12.73 17.07 -14.55
C GLY A 213 -12.79 18.17 -13.50
N LEU A 214 -13.73 18.13 -12.55
CA LEU A 214 -13.78 19.12 -11.46
C LEU A 214 -12.62 18.89 -10.48
N ASP A 215 -11.66 19.80 -10.47
CA ASP A 215 -10.48 19.73 -9.60
C ASP A 215 -10.73 20.34 -8.21
N SER A 216 -9.71 20.29 -7.33
CA SER A 216 -9.83 20.81 -5.95
C SER A 216 -10.10 22.32 -5.89
N LEU A 217 -9.69 23.10 -6.89
CA LEU A 217 -9.95 24.54 -6.94
C LEU A 217 -11.39 24.79 -7.40
N GLY A 218 -11.87 24.03 -8.39
CA GLY A 218 -13.27 24.00 -8.82
C GLY A 218 -14.23 23.60 -7.71
N VAL A 219 -13.86 22.64 -6.84
CA VAL A 219 -14.65 22.28 -5.66
C VAL A 219 -14.80 23.44 -4.68
N VAL A 220 -13.74 24.22 -4.44
CA VAL A 220 -13.78 25.40 -3.56
C VAL A 220 -14.62 26.52 -4.19
N GLN A 221 -14.50 26.74 -5.50
CA GLN A 221 -15.31 27.72 -6.22
C GLN A 221 -16.79 27.34 -6.18
N LEU A 222 -17.12 26.07 -6.46
CA LEU A 222 -18.48 25.55 -6.39
C LEU A 222 -19.06 25.70 -4.97
N ARG A 223 -18.27 25.38 -3.93
CA ARG A 223 -18.67 25.60 -2.53
C ARG A 223 -19.01 27.08 -2.27
N ASN A 224 -18.12 27.98 -2.68
CA ASN A 224 -18.32 29.42 -2.48
C ASN A 224 -19.56 29.93 -3.21
N ALA A 225 -19.79 29.49 -4.45
CA ALA A 225 -20.98 29.83 -5.22
C ALA A 225 -22.28 29.36 -4.52
N ILE A 226 -22.28 28.14 -3.97
CA ILE A 226 -23.43 27.62 -3.21
C ILE A 226 -23.68 28.45 -1.94
N THR A 227 -22.62 28.76 -1.18
CA THR A 227 -22.73 29.57 0.03
C THR A 227 -23.21 30.99 -0.29
N GLU A 228 -22.69 31.60 -1.35
CA GLU A 228 -23.08 32.95 -1.78
C GLU A 228 -24.55 32.99 -2.26
N ARG A 229 -24.97 32.01 -3.06
CA ARG A 229 -26.32 31.99 -3.64
C ARG A 229 -27.39 31.64 -2.62
N PHE A 230 -27.16 30.61 -1.82
CA PHE A 230 -28.20 30.01 -0.99
C PHE A 230 -28.06 30.36 0.51
N GLY A 231 -26.99 31.06 0.91
CA GLY A 231 -26.77 31.47 2.29
C GLY A 231 -26.56 30.30 3.25
N VAL A 232 -26.16 29.13 2.74
CA VAL A 232 -25.88 27.94 3.54
C VAL A 232 -24.38 27.76 3.75
N GLU A 233 -24.00 27.38 4.96
CA GLU A 233 -22.63 27.01 5.27
C GLU A 233 -22.39 25.58 4.78
N VAL A 234 -21.43 25.42 3.88
CA VAL A 234 -21.18 24.16 3.17
C VAL A 234 -19.79 23.63 3.55
N PRO A 235 -19.69 22.38 4.05
CA PRO A 235 -18.40 21.80 4.39
C PRO A 235 -17.44 21.74 3.19
N PRO A 236 -16.12 21.85 3.40
CA PRO A 236 -15.14 21.78 2.32
C PRO A 236 -15.11 20.41 1.61
N THR A 237 -15.63 19.35 2.23
CA THR A 237 -15.71 18.00 1.67
C THR A 237 -16.98 17.75 0.85
N VAL A 238 -17.85 18.75 0.67
CA VAL A 238 -19.21 18.57 0.11
C VAL A 238 -19.22 17.87 -1.24
N ALA A 239 -18.30 18.19 -2.16
CA ALA A 239 -18.27 17.58 -3.48
C ALA A 239 -17.71 16.14 -3.48
N LEU A 240 -17.09 15.71 -2.38
CA LEU A 240 -16.70 14.32 -2.14
C LEU A 240 -17.85 13.53 -1.53
N ASP A 241 -18.56 14.15 -0.59
CA ASP A 241 -19.72 13.59 0.10
C ASP A 241 -20.95 13.46 -0.83
N PHE A 242 -21.13 14.44 -1.73
CA PHE A 242 -22.24 14.55 -2.68
C PHE A 242 -21.66 14.77 -4.10
N PRO A 243 -21.18 13.69 -4.75
CA PRO A 243 -20.32 13.79 -5.93
C PRO A 243 -21.03 14.09 -7.24
N THR A 244 -22.36 14.30 -7.22
CA THR A 244 -23.16 14.57 -8.43
C THR A 244 -24.01 15.82 -8.22
N ILE A 245 -24.46 16.45 -9.31
CA ILE A 245 -25.34 17.63 -9.24
C ILE A 245 -26.63 17.27 -8.49
N SER A 246 -27.23 16.11 -8.78
CA SER A 246 -28.43 15.62 -8.07
C SER A 246 -28.20 15.47 -6.57
N ALA A 247 -27.10 14.84 -6.17
CA ALA A 247 -26.79 14.59 -4.75
C ALA A 247 -26.52 15.91 -4.00
N LEU A 248 -25.80 16.83 -4.64
CA LEU A 248 -25.47 18.14 -4.09
C LEU A 248 -26.71 19.02 -3.96
N ALA A 249 -27.60 19.00 -4.95
CA ALA A 249 -28.89 19.67 -4.90
C ALA A 249 -29.75 19.15 -3.75
N GLY A 250 -29.81 17.83 -3.57
CA GLY A 250 -30.51 17.20 -2.44
C GLY A 250 -29.95 17.63 -1.08
N PHE A 251 -28.62 17.71 -0.94
CA PHE A 251 -27.97 18.22 0.27
C PHE A 251 -28.33 19.70 0.55
N VAL A 252 -28.23 20.55 -0.46
CA VAL A 252 -28.56 21.98 -0.34
C VAL A 252 -30.05 22.15 0.01
N ALA A 253 -30.95 21.40 -0.62
CA ALA A 253 -32.38 21.39 -0.31
C ALA A 253 -32.66 20.99 1.15
N GLN A 254 -31.99 19.93 1.66
CA GLN A 254 -32.12 19.49 3.05
C GLN A 254 -31.54 20.47 4.07
N THR A 255 -30.57 21.29 3.65
CA THR A 255 -29.92 22.30 4.49
C THR A 255 -30.74 23.59 4.55
N ILE A 256 -31.42 23.97 3.46
CA ILE A 256 -32.32 25.13 3.38
C ILE A 256 -33.70 24.85 4.00
N ALA A 257 -34.14 23.58 4.03
CA ALA A 257 -35.46 23.21 4.54
C ALA A 257 -35.66 23.64 6.02
N PRO A 258 -36.76 24.33 6.37
CA PRO A 258 -37.00 24.79 7.73
C PRO A 258 -37.10 23.61 8.71
N LEU A 259 -36.51 23.79 9.90
CA LEU A 259 -36.43 22.82 10.99
C LEU A 259 -37.77 22.14 11.37
N SER A 260 -38.91 22.75 11.04
CA SER A 260 -40.26 22.25 11.28
C SER A 260 -40.79 21.23 10.26
N LYS A 261 -40.16 21.05 9.09
CA LYS A 261 -40.59 20.11 8.03
C LYS A 261 -39.75 18.83 7.90
N ARG A 262 -38.69 18.65 8.71
CA ARG A 262 -37.86 17.43 8.71
C ARG A 262 -38.61 16.14 9.13
N SER A 263 -39.84 16.27 9.65
CA SER A 263 -40.72 15.16 10.06
C SER A 263 -41.47 14.48 8.90
N ASP A 264 -41.71 15.17 7.78
CA ASP A 264 -42.75 14.76 6.81
C ASP A 264 -42.21 14.44 5.40
N SER A 265 -40.89 14.21 5.26
CA SER A 265 -40.32 13.71 4.00
C SER A 265 -40.28 12.18 4.04
N PRO A 266 -40.79 11.46 3.02
CA PRO A 266 -40.68 10.01 2.98
C PRO A 266 -39.20 9.62 2.87
N PRO A 267 -38.73 8.56 3.56
CA PRO A 267 -37.39 8.02 3.30
C PRO A 267 -37.29 7.64 1.81
N LEU A 268 -36.11 7.83 1.22
CA LEU A 268 -35.80 7.40 -0.14
C LEU A 268 -36.18 5.91 -0.31
N ASN A 269 -37.30 5.67 -0.98
CA ASN A 269 -37.83 4.35 -1.27
C ASN A 269 -36.98 3.68 -2.36
N PHE A 270 -36.08 2.78 -1.94
CA PHE A 270 -35.64 1.67 -2.79
C PHE A 270 -36.60 0.47 -2.58
N PRO A 271 -36.80 -0.40 -3.58
CA PRO A 271 -37.84 -1.43 -3.56
C PRO A 271 -37.67 -2.37 -2.37
N SER A 272 -38.47 -2.14 -1.34
CA SER A 272 -38.65 -2.99 -0.17
C SER A 272 -39.52 -4.20 -0.54
N ASN A 273 -38.98 -5.11 -1.36
CA ASN A 273 -39.57 -6.44 -1.55
C ASN A 273 -39.08 -7.39 -0.45
N LEU A 274 -39.30 -7.02 0.81
CA LEU A 274 -39.38 -7.95 1.94
C LEU A 274 -40.40 -7.37 2.94
N SER A 275 -41.64 -7.25 2.48
CA SER A 275 -42.81 -7.13 3.36
C SER A 275 -42.94 -8.44 4.15
N ARG A 276 -42.18 -8.57 5.25
CA ARG A 276 -42.43 -9.61 6.23
C ARG A 276 -43.53 -9.10 7.16
N ASP A 277 -44.69 -9.70 6.96
CA ASP A 277 -45.93 -9.65 7.73
C ASP A 277 -45.74 -9.12 9.16
N GLN A 278 -46.19 -7.89 9.41
CA GLN A 278 -46.39 -7.36 10.76
C GLN A 278 -47.72 -7.89 11.28
N SER A 279 -47.73 -9.14 11.76
CA SER A 279 -48.81 -9.64 12.60
C SER A 279 -48.30 -10.79 13.46
N THR A 280 -48.50 -10.66 14.77
CA THR A 280 -48.02 -11.50 15.88
C THR A 280 -46.58 -11.23 16.33
N CYS A 281 -46.42 -10.18 17.16
CA CYS A 281 -45.28 -10.09 18.08
C CYS A 281 -45.44 -11.15 19.17
N PRO A 282 -44.46 -12.06 19.36
CA PRO A 282 -44.16 -12.56 20.68
C PRO A 282 -43.32 -11.48 21.38
N ASP A 283 -43.87 -10.91 22.45
CA ASP A 283 -43.13 -10.05 23.37
C ASP A 283 -41.87 -10.78 23.88
N ASN A 284 -40.75 -10.03 23.98
CA ASN A 284 -39.55 -10.35 24.79
C ASN A 284 -38.34 -11.06 24.12
N HIS A 285 -37.93 -10.70 22.90
CA HIS A 285 -36.54 -10.90 22.46
C HIS A 285 -35.72 -9.62 22.70
N GLY A 286 -34.91 -9.60 23.75
CA GLY A 286 -33.84 -8.58 23.87
C GLY A 286 -32.93 -8.66 22.64
N PHE A 287 -32.45 -7.52 22.15
CA PHE A 287 -31.45 -7.50 21.08
C PHE A 287 -30.26 -8.39 21.51
N GLY A 288 -30.00 -9.45 20.73
CA GLY A 288 -28.98 -10.42 21.07
C GLY A 288 -27.59 -9.80 21.09
N MET A 289 -26.78 -10.13 22.09
CA MET A 289 -25.40 -9.67 22.24
C MET A 289 -24.47 -10.86 22.15
N THR A 290 -23.21 -10.62 21.77
CA THR A 290 -22.17 -11.64 21.84
C THR A 290 -21.05 -11.20 22.75
N GLU A 291 -20.51 -12.10 23.55
CA GLU A 291 -19.36 -11.85 24.41
C GLU A 291 -18.06 -12.29 23.74
N ILE A 292 -16.98 -11.54 23.98
CA ILE A 292 -15.61 -11.95 23.65
C ILE A 292 -15.08 -12.72 24.88
N ALA A 293 -14.94 -14.03 24.75
CA ALA A 293 -14.50 -14.91 25.83
C ALA A 293 -12.97 -15.06 25.89
N GLY A 294 -12.31 -14.99 24.74
CA GLY A 294 -10.85 -15.10 24.63
C GLY A 294 -10.29 -14.22 23.53
N LEU A 295 -9.03 -13.82 23.69
CA LEU A 295 -8.37 -12.88 22.80
C LEU A 295 -6.88 -13.17 22.70
N SER A 296 -6.35 -13.16 21.49
CA SER A 296 -4.91 -13.25 21.26
C SER A 296 -4.51 -12.39 20.07
N CYS A 297 -3.32 -11.81 20.13
CA CYS A 297 -2.81 -10.99 19.04
C CYS A 297 -1.28 -11.01 18.97
N THR A 298 -0.74 -10.61 17.83
CA THR A 298 0.68 -10.32 17.66
C THR A 298 0.88 -9.16 16.70
N TYR A 299 1.85 -8.32 17.03
CA TYR A 299 2.22 -7.10 16.30
C TYR A 299 3.72 -6.87 16.47
N PRO A 300 4.33 -6.02 15.63
CA PRO A 300 5.60 -5.40 15.96
C PRO A 300 5.52 -4.76 17.34
N GLY A 301 6.57 -4.86 18.14
CA GLY A 301 6.56 -4.42 19.53
C GLY A 301 7.95 -4.02 20.01
N THR A 302 8.00 -3.50 21.24
CA THR A 302 9.23 -3.04 21.89
C THR A 302 9.89 -4.12 22.76
N ALA A 303 9.10 -5.11 23.18
CA ALA A 303 9.55 -6.25 23.96
C ALA A 303 9.69 -7.54 23.13
N ALA A 304 10.46 -8.50 23.66
CA ALA A 304 10.62 -9.83 23.07
C ALA A 304 9.36 -10.71 23.23
N ILE A 305 8.51 -10.40 24.21
CA ILE A 305 7.25 -11.11 24.48
C ILE A 305 6.10 -10.24 23.99
N GLY A 306 5.39 -10.72 22.96
CA GLY A 306 4.24 -10.03 22.38
C GLY A 306 2.93 -10.31 23.13
N GLY A 307 1.82 -10.09 22.44
CA GLY A 307 0.47 -10.32 22.98
C GLY A 307 -0.25 -9.02 23.33
N VAL A 308 -1.36 -9.17 24.03
CA VAL A 308 -2.31 -8.07 24.18
C VAL A 308 -1.85 -6.98 25.14
N SER A 309 -1.07 -7.36 26.17
CA SER A 309 -0.44 -6.40 27.08
C SER A 309 0.66 -5.59 26.40
N GLU A 310 1.48 -6.21 25.55
CA GLU A 310 2.51 -5.48 24.79
C GLU A 310 1.87 -4.57 23.74
N PHE A 311 0.79 -5.01 23.09
CA PHE A 311 0.00 -4.14 22.21
C PHE A 311 -0.50 -2.88 22.92
N TRP A 312 -0.97 -3.01 24.17
CA TRP A 312 -1.35 -1.82 24.93
C TRP A 312 -0.14 -0.98 25.33
N HIS A 313 0.92 -1.63 25.81
CA HIS A 313 2.13 -0.95 26.27
C HIS A 313 2.75 -0.09 25.16
N ALA A 314 2.97 -0.64 23.97
CA ALA A 314 3.59 0.13 22.89
C ALA A 314 2.69 1.29 22.42
N ALA A 315 1.36 1.12 22.45
CA ALA A 315 0.43 2.19 22.13
C ALA A 315 0.46 3.32 23.17
N ILE A 316 0.34 3.01 24.46
CA ILE A 316 0.22 4.02 25.52
C ILE A 316 1.51 4.83 25.71
N VAL A 317 2.68 4.24 25.43
CA VAL A 317 3.96 4.97 25.42
C VAL A 317 4.22 5.74 24.11
N GLY A 318 3.38 5.53 23.08
CA GLY A 318 3.53 6.15 21.76
C GLY A 318 4.74 5.64 20.97
N ALA A 319 4.90 4.32 20.87
CA ALA A 319 6.01 3.71 20.14
C ALA A 319 5.90 3.92 18.61
N ASP A 320 6.99 4.36 17.98
CA ASP A 320 7.11 4.45 16.52
C ASP A 320 7.68 3.14 15.97
N LEU A 321 6.79 2.21 15.61
CA LEU A 321 7.16 0.83 15.21
C LEU A 321 7.56 0.64 13.74
N PRO A 322 7.18 1.50 12.78
CA PRO A 322 7.70 1.40 11.42
C PRO A 322 9.23 1.42 11.34
N THR A 323 9.79 0.44 10.64
CA THR A 323 11.22 0.31 10.38
C THR A 323 11.48 0.33 8.88
N VAL A 324 12.74 0.50 8.46
CA VAL A 324 13.13 0.25 7.07
C VAL A 324 12.82 -1.22 6.75
N VAL A 325 12.39 -1.52 5.52
CA VAL A 325 12.18 -2.90 5.06
C VAL A 325 13.35 -3.80 5.51
N PRO A 326 13.08 -4.81 6.36
CA PRO A 326 14.10 -5.73 6.81
C PRO A 326 14.71 -6.50 5.65
N HIS A 327 16.01 -6.70 5.67
CA HIS A 327 16.69 -7.41 4.59
C HIS A 327 16.26 -8.88 4.44
N ASN A 328 15.81 -9.52 5.53
CA ASN A 328 15.23 -10.86 5.49
C ASN A 328 13.85 -10.91 4.79
N ARG A 329 13.27 -9.75 4.40
CA ARG A 329 12.13 -9.63 3.50
C ARG A 329 12.61 -9.45 2.06
N TRP A 330 13.19 -8.28 1.77
CA TRP A 330 13.81 -7.97 0.47
C TRP A 330 14.79 -6.80 0.59
N SER A 331 15.63 -6.62 -0.43
CA SER A 331 16.56 -5.48 -0.50
C SER A 331 15.86 -4.24 -1.04
N ILE A 332 15.53 -3.28 -0.17
CA ILE A 332 14.88 -2.02 -0.57
C ILE A 332 15.59 -1.28 -1.71
N GLU A 333 16.93 -1.28 -1.74
CA GLU A 333 17.71 -0.58 -2.77
C GLU A 333 17.46 -1.09 -4.21
N ARG A 334 17.00 -2.34 -4.37
CA ARG A 334 16.69 -2.88 -5.71
C ARG A 334 15.36 -2.37 -6.25
N HIS A 335 14.45 -2.01 -5.36
CA HIS A 335 13.07 -1.65 -5.68
C HIS A 335 12.79 -0.15 -5.48
N TYR A 336 13.65 0.57 -4.76
CA TYR A 336 13.44 1.97 -4.47
C TYR A 336 13.51 2.84 -5.72
N SER A 337 12.58 3.79 -5.82
CA SER A 337 12.61 4.93 -6.73
C SER A 337 11.94 6.10 -6.03
N PRO A 338 12.53 7.30 -5.99
CA PRO A 338 11.84 8.47 -5.46
C PRO A 338 10.60 8.83 -6.29
N ASP A 339 10.63 8.54 -7.59
CA ASP A 339 9.51 8.75 -8.50
C ASP A 339 8.58 7.53 -8.55
N VAL A 340 7.29 7.77 -8.77
CA VAL A 340 6.30 6.71 -8.98
C VAL A 340 6.60 6.02 -10.31
N ALA A 341 6.94 4.74 -10.25
CA ALA A 341 7.27 3.95 -11.42
C ALA A 341 6.79 2.50 -11.26
N VAL A 342 6.52 1.85 -12.39
CA VAL A 342 6.09 0.45 -12.44
C VAL A 342 7.17 -0.44 -11.81
N ASN A 343 6.75 -1.37 -10.94
CA ASN A 343 7.63 -2.28 -10.19
C ASN A 343 8.67 -1.57 -9.30
N LYS A 344 8.45 -0.30 -8.96
CA LYS A 344 9.27 0.47 -8.02
C LYS A 344 8.42 0.93 -6.84
N MET A 345 9.09 1.18 -5.72
CA MET A 345 8.48 1.69 -4.49
C MET A 345 9.18 2.96 -4.04
N TYR A 346 8.42 4.03 -3.79
CA TYR A 346 8.96 5.25 -3.17
C TYR A 346 8.99 5.18 -1.64
N VAL A 347 8.34 4.16 -1.06
CA VAL A 347 8.29 3.94 0.38
C VAL A 347 9.39 2.97 0.80
N ARG A 348 10.09 3.32 1.87
CA ARG A 348 11.15 2.50 2.47
C ARG A 348 10.75 1.87 3.81
N PHE A 349 9.65 2.30 4.40
CA PHE A 349 9.28 1.98 5.79
C PHE A 349 7.93 1.27 5.90
N ALA A 350 7.83 0.32 6.83
CA ALA A 350 6.59 -0.30 7.28
C ALA A 350 6.81 -0.98 8.65
N ALA A 351 5.74 -1.31 9.37
CA ALA A 351 5.84 -2.03 10.64
C ALA A 351 5.84 -3.56 10.37
N PHE A 352 6.99 -4.21 10.49
CA PHE A 352 7.15 -5.64 10.16
C PHE A 352 7.15 -6.52 11.40
N LEU A 353 6.40 -7.62 11.35
CA LEU A 353 6.36 -8.63 12.38
C LEU A 353 7.69 -9.42 12.37
N PRO A 354 8.38 -9.55 13.52
CA PRO A 354 9.56 -10.39 13.59
C PRO A 354 9.19 -11.88 13.52
N GLY A 355 10.14 -12.72 13.08
CA GLY A 355 9.99 -14.17 13.18
C GLY A 355 8.89 -14.81 12.33
N VAL A 356 8.48 -14.19 11.21
CA VAL A 356 7.50 -14.78 10.26
C VAL A 356 7.91 -16.15 9.71
N ASP A 357 9.18 -16.49 9.86
CA ASP A 357 9.75 -17.76 9.48
C ASP A 357 9.79 -18.78 10.61
N THR A 358 9.27 -18.45 11.79
CA THR A 358 9.27 -19.35 12.96
C THR A 358 7.85 -19.80 13.30
N PHE A 359 7.68 -21.06 13.75
CA PHE A 359 6.38 -21.65 14.06
C PHE A 359 6.54 -22.94 14.88
N ASP A 360 5.60 -23.25 15.77
CA ASP A 360 5.55 -24.52 16.51
C ASP A 360 4.76 -25.59 15.73
N ALA A 361 5.38 -26.20 14.72
CA ALA A 361 4.72 -27.23 13.90
C ALA A 361 4.35 -28.50 14.69
N ALA A 362 5.13 -28.83 15.72
CA ALA A 362 4.92 -30.03 16.53
C ALA A 362 3.62 -29.94 17.35
N LEU A 363 3.30 -28.76 17.89
CA LEU A 363 2.04 -28.50 18.58
C LEU A 363 0.82 -28.84 17.72
N PHE A 364 0.89 -28.53 16.42
CA PHE A 364 -0.21 -28.76 15.46
C PHE A 364 -0.07 -30.06 14.67
N ARG A 365 0.89 -30.92 15.03
CA ARG A 365 1.15 -32.22 14.38
C ARG A 365 1.44 -32.10 12.88
N LEU A 366 2.09 -31.01 12.47
CA LEU A 366 2.48 -30.76 11.10
C LEU A 366 3.92 -31.23 10.85
N SER A 367 4.17 -31.79 9.67
CA SER A 367 5.54 -32.14 9.27
C SER A 367 6.36 -30.87 8.97
N HIS A 368 7.69 -30.95 9.08
CA HIS A 368 8.56 -29.82 8.73
C HIS A 368 8.34 -29.35 7.28
N VAL A 369 8.16 -30.28 6.34
CA VAL A 369 7.94 -29.96 4.91
C VAL A 369 6.63 -29.23 4.73
N GLU A 370 5.55 -29.70 5.35
CA GLU A 370 4.24 -29.06 5.29
C GLU A 370 4.29 -27.65 5.89
N ALA A 371 4.85 -27.50 7.10
CA ALA A 371 4.97 -26.21 7.76
C ALA A 371 5.85 -25.21 6.99
N SER A 372 6.89 -25.68 6.30
CA SER A 372 7.80 -24.82 5.52
C SER A 372 7.18 -24.30 4.22
N LEU A 373 6.20 -25.02 3.67
CA LEU A 373 5.46 -24.63 2.47
C LEU A 373 4.10 -23.99 2.79
N MET A 374 3.80 -23.81 4.08
CA MET A 374 2.58 -23.19 4.58
C MET A 374 2.76 -21.67 4.73
N ASP A 375 1.77 -20.92 4.24
CA ASP A 375 1.75 -19.46 4.33
C ASP A 375 1.97 -19.02 5.80
N PRO A 376 2.93 -18.10 6.05
CA PRO A 376 3.16 -17.52 7.38
C PRO A 376 1.90 -17.01 8.09
N GLN A 377 0.93 -16.47 7.34
CA GLN A 377 -0.35 -16.00 7.87
C GLN A 377 -1.17 -17.14 8.46
N CYS A 378 -1.16 -18.32 7.80
CA CYS A 378 -1.83 -19.51 8.30
C CYS A 378 -1.15 -20.04 9.57
N ARG A 379 0.18 -20.02 9.64
CA ARG A 379 0.97 -20.39 10.83
C ARG A 379 0.63 -19.54 12.04
N VAL A 380 0.67 -18.22 11.87
CA VAL A 380 0.35 -17.28 12.95
C VAL A 380 -1.12 -17.40 13.37
N LEU A 381 -2.06 -17.58 12.43
CA LEU A 381 -3.46 -17.83 12.78
C LEU A 381 -3.68 -19.11 13.60
N LEU A 382 -2.96 -20.20 13.31
CA LEU A 382 -3.04 -21.43 14.11
C LEU A 382 -2.56 -21.19 15.55
N GLU A 383 -1.41 -20.54 15.73
CA GLU A 383 -0.88 -20.20 17.05
C GLU A 383 -1.84 -19.29 17.83
N HIS A 384 -2.31 -18.21 17.20
CA HIS A 384 -3.17 -17.23 17.88
C HIS A 384 -4.60 -17.74 18.09
N THR A 385 -5.10 -18.64 17.25
CA THR A 385 -6.35 -19.36 17.54
C THR A 385 -6.18 -20.26 18.74
N HIS A 386 -5.10 -21.06 18.80
CA HIS A 386 -4.81 -21.89 19.96
C HIS A 386 -4.75 -21.08 21.26
N LEU A 387 -4.03 -19.95 21.24
CA LEU A 387 -3.90 -19.05 22.39
C LEU A 387 -5.25 -18.42 22.78
N SER A 388 -6.03 -17.94 21.81
CA SER A 388 -7.37 -17.35 22.07
C SER A 388 -8.34 -18.38 22.64
N LEU A 389 -8.32 -19.62 22.14
CA LEU A 389 -9.14 -20.71 22.66
C LEU A 389 -8.71 -21.14 24.06
N ALA A 390 -7.40 -21.20 24.34
CA ALA A 390 -6.89 -21.47 25.68
C ALA A 390 -7.30 -20.36 26.66
N ASP A 391 -7.22 -19.11 26.23
CA ASP A 391 -7.66 -17.94 26.99
C ASP A 391 -9.17 -18.01 27.30
N ALA A 392 -10.02 -18.28 26.30
CA ALA A 392 -11.46 -18.48 26.48
C ALA A 392 -11.79 -19.66 27.41
N SER A 393 -11.11 -20.80 27.23
CA SER A 393 -11.34 -22.02 28.02
C SER A 393 -10.95 -21.83 29.48
N SER A 394 -9.91 -21.01 29.76
CA SER A 394 -9.48 -20.72 31.12
C SER A 394 -10.54 -19.97 31.94
N ARG A 395 -11.38 -19.17 31.27
CA ARG A 395 -12.47 -18.39 31.88
C ARG A 395 -13.79 -19.17 31.93
N SER A 396 -14.21 -19.69 30.77
CA SER A 396 -15.48 -20.42 30.66
C SER A 396 -15.45 -21.78 31.39
N ARG A 397 -14.25 -22.35 31.60
CA ARG A 397 -14.02 -23.74 32.09
C ARG A 397 -14.70 -24.81 31.23
N GLN A 398 -15.08 -24.45 30.00
CA GLN A 398 -15.63 -25.35 29.00
C GLN A 398 -14.80 -25.27 27.72
N PRO A 399 -14.57 -26.41 27.04
CA PRO A 399 -13.97 -26.41 25.72
C PRO A 399 -14.90 -25.71 24.72
N MET A 400 -14.31 -25.22 23.63
CA MET A 400 -15.09 -24.68 22.52
C MET A 400 -16.01 -25.77 21.93
N PRO A 401 -17.30 -25.47 21.66
CA PRO A 401 -18.20 -26.41 21.00
C PRO A 401 -17.69 -26.86 19.63
N LEU A 402 -18.00 -28.10 19.22
CA LEU A 402 -17.56 -28.60 17.91
C LEU A 402 -18.26 -27.91 16.74
N ASP A 403 -19.46 -27.39 16.92
CA ASP A 403 -20.22 -26.60 15.95
C ASP A 403 -19.81 -25.12 15.93
N SER A 404 -18.62 -24.79 16.44
CA SER A 404 -18.09 -23.44 16.37
C SER A 404 -17.68 -23.04 14.96
N GLY A 405 -17.92 -21.78 14.60
CA GLY A 405 -17.52 -21.19 13.32
C GLY A 405 -16.15 -20.52 13.35
N VAL A 406 -15.54 -20.34 12.17
CA VAL A 406 -14.28 -19.63 11.95
C VAL A 406 -14.48 -18.62 10.82
N TYR A 407 -14.19 -17.35 11.12
CA TYR A 407 -14.39 -16.23 10.21
C TYR A 407 -13.09 -15.42 10.15
N VAL A 408 -12.44 -15.35 8.99
CA VAL A 408 -11.11 -14.76 8.86
C VAL A 408 -11.09 -13.64 7.83
N GLY A 409 -10.77 -12.42 8.28
CA GLY A 409 -10.44 -11.30 7.41
C GLY A 409 -9.00 -11.38 6.92
N VAL A 410 -8.80 -11.51 5.62
CA VAL A 410 -7.48 -11.60 4.98
C VAL A 410 -7.54 -10.92 3.61
N MET A 411 -6.55 -10.07 3.30
CA MET A 411 -6.56 -9.26 2.08
C MET A 411 -5.63 -9.82 0.98
N GLN A 412 -4.43 -10.28 1.36
CA GLN A 412 -3.37 -10.68 0.41
C GLN A 412 -2.85 -12.08 0.74
N MET A 413 -2.55 -12.87 -0.29
CA MET A 413 -1.91 -14.19 -0.18
C MET A 413 -0.68 -14.20 -1.08
N GLU A 414 0.49 -13.94 -0.49
CA GLU A 414 1.72 -13.71 -1.26
C GLU A 414 2.65 -14.92 -1.28
N PHE A 415 2.52 -15.84 -0.32
CA PHE A 415 3.53 -16.87 -0.10
C PHE A 415 3.61 -17.91 -1.23
N LEU A 416 2.48 -18.21 -1.89
CA LEU A 416 2.47 -19.06 -3.08
C LEU A 416 3.29 -18.45 -4.22
N GLN A 417 3.11 -17.14 -4.46
CA GLN A 417 3.88 -16.41 -5.47
C GLN A 417 5.36 -16.32 -5.07
N TYR A 418 5.65 -16.11 -3.78
CA TYR A 418 7.01 -16.14 -3.24
C TYR A 418 7.70 -17.48 -3.55
N CYS A 419 7.03 -18.60 -3.30
CA CYS A 419 7.55 -19.94 -3.60
C CYS A 419 7.75 -20.17 -5.11
N SER A 420 6.82 -19.68 -5.93
CA SER A 420 6.92 -19.74 -7.40
C SER A 420 8.12 -18.95 -7.93
N ASN A 421 8.32 -17.71 -7.45
CA ASN A 421 9.47 -16.86 -7.78
C ASN A 421 10.82 -17.48 -7.35
N ALA A 422 10.78 -18.39 -6.39
CA ALA A 422 11.94 -19.14 -5.94
C ALA A 422 12.21 -20.41 -6.76
N GLY A 423 11.35 -20.75 -7.72
CA GLY A 423 11.49 -21.93 -8.58
C GLY A 423 11.10 -23.24 -7.90
N LEU A 424 10.34 -23.18 -6.80
CA LEU A 424 9.86 -24.38 -6.12
C LEU A 424 8.80 -25.09 -6.97
N ALA A 425 8.94 -26.40 -7.13
CA ALA A 425 7.99 -27.21 -7.87
C ALA A 425 6.63 -27.24 -7.15
N VAL A 426 5.55 -27.11 -7.92
CA VAL A 426 4.20 -27.23 -7.39
C VAL A 426 3.96 -28.67 -6.93
N GLY A 427 3.66 -28.83 -5.65
CA GLY A 427 3.33 -30.11 -5.04
C GLY A 427 2.19 -29.97 -4.02
N PRO A 428 1.67 -31.10 -3.48
CA PRO A 428 0.49 -31.11 -2.63
C PRO A 428 0.57 -30.15 -1.43
N ASN A 429 1.70 -30.12 -0.71
CA ASN A 429 1.89 -29.26 0.46
C ASN A 429 1.93 -27.77 0.12
N LEU A 430 2.41 -27.41 -1.08
CA LEU A 430 2.40 -26.02 -1.53
C LEU A 430 0.97 -25.58 -1.88
N ILE A 431 0.16 -26.46 -2.48
CA ILE A 431 -1.24 -26.16 -2.78
C ILE A 431 -2.04 -26.02 -1.48
N THR A 432 -2.00 -27.01 -0.60
CA THR A 432 -2.81 -27.00 0.63
C THR A 432 -2.27 -26.07 1.71
N GLY A 433 -1.01 -25.62 1.60
CA GLY A 433 -0.40 -24.67 2.51
C GLY A 433 -0.75 -23.20 2.21
N ASN A 434 -1.40 -22.92 1.08
CA ASN A 434 -1.63 -21.57 0.57
C ASN A 434 -3.08 -21.39 0.08
N GLY A 435 -3.53 -20.14 -0.05
CA GLY A 435 -4.91 -19.81 -0.43
C GLY A 435 -5.80 -19.48 0.77
N MET A 436 -6.78 -18.60 0.57
CA MET A 436 -7.67 -18.12 1.63
C MET A 436 -8.59 -19.24 2.16
N ASP A 437 -9.00 -20.13 1.25
CA ASP A 437 -9.80 -21.34 1.50
C ASP A 437 -9.07 -22.31 2.44
N PHE A 438 -7.82 -22.65 2.14
CA PHE A 438 -7.02 -23.52 3.00
C PHE A 438 -6.62 -22.83 4.30
N LEU A 439 -6.39 -21.52 4.30
CA LEU A 439 -6.07 -20.76 5.50
C LEU A 439 -7.20 -20.84 6.55
N VAL A 440 -8.45 -20.61 6.14
CA VAL A 440 -9.59 -20.72 7.07
C VAL A 440 -9.94 -22.18 7.37
N GLY A 441 -9.93 -23.05 6.35
CA GLY A 441 -10.23 -24.48 6.49
C GLY A 441 -9.26 -25.20 7.42
N ARG A 442 -7.98 -24.81 7.43
CA ARG A 442 -6.96 -25.41 8.30
C ARG A 442 -7.20 -25.13 9.76
N ILE A 443 -7.72 -23.96 10.12
CA ILE A 443 -8.10 -23.66 11.51
C ILE A 443 -9.18 -24.65 11.95
N SER A 444 -10.28 -24.74 11.20
CA SER A 444 -11.37 -25.66 11.50
C SER A 444 -10.90 -27.12 11.55
N TYR A 445 -10.09 -27.55 10.58
CA TYR A 445 -9.52 -28.89 10.53
C TYR A 445 -8.66 -29.20 11.76
N THR A 446 -7.78 -28.28 12.15
CA THR A 446 -6.81 -28.48 13.24
C THR A 446 -7.50 -28.59 14.60
N PHE A 447 -8.53 -27.78 14.84
CA PHE A 447 -9.26 -27.75 16.12
C PHE A 447 -10.55 -28.61 16.10
N GLY A 448 -10.86 -29.28 14.99
CA GLY A 448 -12.04 -30.15 14.86
C GLY A 448 -13.38 -29.40 14.81
N LEU A 449 -13.37 -28.13 14.40
CA LEU A 449 -14.55 -27.27 14.35
C LEU A 449 -15.36 -27.56 13.07
N LYS A 450 -16.69 -27.48 13.19
CA LYS A 450 -17.68 -27.91 12.19
C LYS A 450 -18.73 -26.85 11.88
N GLY A 451 -18.66 -25.68 12.50
CA GLY A 451 -19.52 -24.56 12.17
C GLY A 451 -19.11 -23.88 10.84
N PRO A 452 -19.70 -22.71 10.52
CA PRO A 452 -19.36 -21.95 9.33
C PRO A 452 -17.86 -21.64 9.24
N CYS A 453 -17.28 -21.73 8.04
CA CYS A 453 -15.84 -21.62 7.83
C CYS A 453 -15.58 -20.68 6.65
N ILE A 454 -15.35 -19.39 6.92
CA ILE A 454 -15.46 -18.31 5.93
C ILE A 454 -14.24 -17.40 5.97
N SER A 455 -13.59 -17.21 4.83
CA SER A 455 -12.60 -16.14 4.62
C SER A 455 -13.25 -14.95 3.92
N THR A 456 -12.95 -13.72 4.35
CA THR A 456 -13.43 -12.48 3.74
C THR A 456 -12.29 -11.62 3.23
N ASN A 457 -12.48 -11.02 2.06
CA ASN A 457 -11.62 -9.98 1.51
C ASN A 457 -12.47 -8.79 1.04
N THR A 458 -12.61 -7.81 1.92
CA THR A 458 -13.24 -6.51 1.64
C THR A 458 -12.20 -5.39 1.78
N ALA A 459 -10.96 -5.67 1.35
CA ALA A 459 -9.80 -4.82 1.58
C ALA A 459 -9.59 -4.52 3.08
N CYS A 460 -9.45 -3.25 3.45
CA CYS A 460 -9.11 -2.83 4.81
C CYS A 460 -10.21 -3.08 5.86
N SER A 461 -11.46 -3.38 5.45
CA SER A 461 -12.56 -3.69 6.38
C SER A 461 -12.72 -5.19 6.67
N SER A 462 -11.91 -6.05 6.04
CA SER A 462 -12.08 -7.52 6.04
C SER A 462 -12.32 -8.15 7.41
N SER A 463 -11.50 -7.81 8.41
CA SER A 463 -11.63 -8.38 9.76
C SER A 463 -12.86 -7.91 10.54
N LEU A 464 -13.36 -6.69 10.31
CA LEU A 464 -14.63 -6.27 10.91
C LEU A 464 -15.83 -6.87 10.18
N VAL A 465 -15.74 -7.09 8.86
CA VAL A 465 -16.76 -7.85 8.13
C VAL A 465 -16.79 -9.31 8.61
N ALA A 466 -15.63 -9.94 8.82
CA ALA A 466 -15.55 -11.28 9.42
C ALA A 466 -16.18 -11.30 10.82
N THR A 467 -15.94 -10.27 11.62
CA THR A 467 -16.57 -10.12 12.95
C THR A 467 -18.08 -9.92 12.85
N HIS A 468 -18.57 -9.18 11.86
CA HIS A 468 -20.00 -9.00 11.60
C HIS A 468 -20.69 -10.33 11.24
N LEU A 469 -20.06 -11.14 10.39
CA LEU A 469 -20.56 -12.47 10.03
C LEU A 469 -20.56 -13.41 11.24
N ALA A 470 -19.49 -13.40 12.05
CA ALA A 470 -19.42 -14.18 13.28
C ALA A 470 -20.52 -13.76 14.28
N HIS A 471 -20.68 -12.46 14.51
CA HIS A 471 -21.69 -11.92 15.41
C HIS A 471 -23.11 -12.32 14.96
N THR A 472 -23.44 -12.10 13.68
CA THR A 472 -24.76 -12.46 13.13
C THR A 472 -25.01 -13.97 13.20
N GLY A 473 -24.04 -14.79 12.78
CA GLY A 473 -24.17 -16.26 12.83
C GLY A 473 -24.36 -16.81 14.25
N LEU A 474 -23.76 -16.17 15.27
CA LEU A 474 -24.01 -16.51 16.67
C LEU A 474 -25.44 -16.15 17.11
N LEU A 475 -25.93 -14.97 16.73
CA LEU A 475 -27.27 -14.52 17.09
C LEU A 475 -28.38 -15.33 16.41
N GLU A 476 -28.12 -15.78 15.17
CA GLU A 476 -29.03 -16.62 14.40
C GLU A 476 -28.94 -18.11 14.76
N GLY A 477 -27.95 -18.49 15.57
CA GLY A 477 -27.73 -19.87 15.99
C GLY A 477 -27.09 -20.77 14.93
N GLU A 478 -26.45 -20.19 13.90
CA GLU A 478 -25.65 -20.93 12.91
C GLU A 478 -24.36 -21.51 13.51
N ALA A 479 -23.88 -20.91 14.60
CA ALA A 479 -22.73 -21.37 15.36
C ALA A 479 -22.98 -21.21 16.87
N ALA A 480 -22.50 -22.16 17.67
CA ALA A 480 -22.57 -22.07 19.14
C ALA A 480 -21.46 -21.19 19.75
N ALA A 481 -20.34 -21.07 19.06
CA ALA A 481 -19.24 -20.13 19.33
C ALA A 481 -18.53 -19.80 18.02
N ALA A 482 -17.71 -18.76 17.99
CA ALA A 482 -17.02 -18.34 16.76
C ALA A 482 -15.59 -17.85 17.03
N ALA A 483 -14.68 -18.07 16.10
CA ALA A 483 -13.39 -17.40 16.04
C ALA A 483 -13.42 -16.32 14.96
N ALA A 484 -13.45 -15.05 15.36
CA ALA A 484 -13.30 -13.91 14.45
C ALA A 484 -11.83 -13.52 14.38
N CYS A 485 -11.24 -13.53 13.18
CA CYS A 485 -9.82 -13.38 12.99
C CYS A 485 -9.50 -12.28 11.98
N GLY A 486 -8.32 -11.67 12.12
CA GLY A 486 -7.73 -10.78 11.13
C GLY A 486 -6.23 -11.03 11.03
N VAL A 487 -5.68 -11.07 9.82
CA VAL A 487 -4.24 -11.24 9.60
C VAL A 487 -3.77 -10.42 8.40
N LEU A 488 -2.52 -9.94 8.48
CA LEU A 488 -1.76 -9.42 7.36
C LEU A 488 -0.26 -9.69 7.56
N MET A 489 0.39 -10.17 6.50
CA MET A 489 1.84 -10.15 6.36
C MET A 489 2.24 -9.71 4.96
N VAL A 490 3.34 -8.96 4.87
CA VAL A 490 3.93 -8.44 3.64
C VAL A 490 5.23 -9.18 3.36
N LEU A 491 5.20 -10.03 2.34
CA LEU A 491 6.25 -10.99 2.01
C LEU A 491 6.97 -10.63 0.70
N LEU A 492 6.30 -9.91 -0.20
CA LEU A 492 6.78 -9.59 -1.55
C LEU A 492 6.90 -8.08 -1.81
N PRO A 493 8.00 -7.63 -2.46
CA PRO A 493 8.16 -6.23 -2.86
C PRO A 493 7.12 -5.79 -3.89
N GLU A 494 6.63 -6.71 -4.73
CA GLU A 494 5.63 -6.42 -5.76
C GLU A 494 4.34 -5.88 -5.15
N ALA A 495 3.89 -6.45 -4.02
CA ALA A 495 2.70 -5.98 -3.31
C ALA A 495 2.86 -4.55 -2.79
N MET A 496 4.04 -4.21 -2.25
CA MET A 496 4.36 -2.84 -1.83
C MET A 496 4.40 -1.88 -3.03
N SER A 497 5.05 -2.28 -4.13
CA SER A 497 5.15 -1.46 -5.35
C SER A 497 3.79 -1.21 -6.01
N GLY A 498 2.89 -2.20 -5.98
CA GLY A 498 1.53 -2.07 -6.51
C GLY A 498 0.73 -0.99 -5.77
N ILE A 499 0.87 -0.88 -4.45
CA ILE A 499 0.19 0.17 -3.68
C ILE A 499 0.87 1.53 -3.89
N CYS A 500 2.19 1.57 -4.12
CA CYS A 500 2.88 2.81 -4.51
C CYS A 500 2.30 3.39 -5.81
N LEU A 501 1.90 2.56 -6.78
CA LEU A 501 1.25 3.03 -8.01
C LEU A 501 -0.11 3.70 -7.75
N LEU A 502 -0.81 3.30 -6.69
CA LEU A 502 -2.05 3.96 -6.25
C LEU A 502 -1.79 5.27 -5.50
N GLN A 503 -0.52 5.59 -5.23
CA GLN A 503 -0.10 6.75 -4.41
C GLN A 503 -0.80 6.83 -3.04
N ALA A 504 -1.20 5.67 -2.50
CA ALA A 504 -1.96 5.59 -1.25
C ALA A 504 -1.05 5.58 0.00
N LEU A 505 0.26 5.40 -0.17
CA LEU A 505 1.21 5.28 0.93
C LEU A 505 1.89 6.60 1.25
N SER A 506 2.13 6.83 2.54
CA SER A 506 3.01 7.92 2.97
C SER A 506 4.47 7.58 2.59
N PRO A 507 5.23 8.50 1.96
CA PRO A 507 6.67 8.32 1.74
C PRO A 507 7.45 8.03 3.02
N ALA A 508 6.98 8.53 4.16
CA ALA A 508 7.56 8.27 5.48
C ALA A 508 7.16 6.91 6.07
N GLY A 509 6.28 6.16 5.41
CA GLY A 509 5.73 4.87 5.84
C GLY A 509 5.04 4.92 7.20
N ARG A 510 4.39 6.04 7.53
CA ARG A 510 3.67 6.27 8.79
C ARG A 510 2.26 6.77 8.52
N CYS A 511 1.30 6.40 9.35
CA CYS A 511 -0.04 6.98 9.32
C CYS A 511 -0.06 8.24 10.20
N LYS A 512 -0.09 9.42 9.57
CA LYS A 512 -0.09 10.71 10.27
C LYS A 512 -1.53 11.18 10.56
N THR A 513 -2.28 10.37 11.30
CA THR A 513 -3.70 10.61 11.57
C THR A 513 -3.94 12.01 12.16
N PHE A 514 -4.85 12.76 11.56
CA PHE A 514 -5.26 14.15 11.88
C PHE A 514 -4.19 15.23 11.70
N GLU A 515 -3.00 14.87 11.23
CA GLU A 515 -1.89 15.79 11.12
C GLU A 515 -1.93 16.53 9.76
N ALA A 516 -1.49 17.79 9.74
CA ALA A 516 -1.56 18.65 8.56
C ALA A 516 -0.74 18.14 7.35
N SER A 517 0.32 17.38 7.59
CA SER A 517 1.14 16.69 6.59
C SER A 517 0.73 15.23 6.34
N GLY A 518 -0.52 14.87 6.66
CA GLY A 518 -1.13 13.59 6.30
C GLY A 518 -1.12 13.35 4.78
N ASP A 519 -0.28 12.41 4.34
CA ASP A 519 0.09 12.18 2.95
C ASP A 519 -0.09 10.72 2.51
N GLY A 520 -0.95 9.97 3.21
CA GLY A 520 -1.19 8.55 2.97
C GLY A 520 -0.91 7.71 4.22
N TYR A 521 -1.05 6.39 4.08
CA TYR A 521 -0.85 5.47 5.20
C TYR A 521 0.52 4.77 5.15
N GLY A 522 1.06 4.40 6.31
CA GLY A 522 2.16 3.46 6.42
C GLY A 522 1.63 2.04 6.57
N ARG A 523 2.21 1.03 5.87
CA ARG A 523 1.79 -0.37 6.04
C ARG A 523 2.26 -0.93 7.39
N GLY A 524 1.52 -1.89 7.94
CA GLY A 524 1.93 -2.63 9.12
C GLY A 524 1.47 -4.09 9.06
N GLU A 525 2.19 -5.01 9.68
CA GLU A 525 1.83 -6.43 9.80
C GLU A 525 1.16 -6.68 11.17
N GLY A 526 0.31 -7.71 11.25
CA GLY A 526 -0.31 -8.07 12.52
C GLY A 526 -1.37 -9.15 12.42
N CYS A 527 -1.73 -9.73 13.56
CA CYS A 527 -2.79 -10.72 13.68
C CYS A 527 -3.59 -10.52 14.97
N VAL A 528 -4.91 -10.71 14.89
CA VAL A 528 -5.83 -10.78 16.04
C VAL A 528 -6.77 -11.94 15.85
N VAL A 529 -7.02 -12.69 16.93
CA VAL A 529 -8.07 -13.69 17.03
C VAL A 529 -8.91 -13.40 18.27
N ALA A 530 -10.22 -13.26 18.07
CA ALA A 530 -11.22 -13.11 19.13
C ALA A 530 -12.14 -14.34 19.14
N THR A 531 -12.23 -15.02 20.27
CA THR A 531 -13.18 -16.11 20.50
C THR A 531 -14.46 -15.52 21.07
N MET A 532 -15.56 -15.68 20.33
CA MET A 532 -16.88 -15.09 20.59
C MET A 532 -17.91 -16.16 20.94
N GLN A 533 -18.85 -15.82 21.81
CA GLN A 533 -19.98 -16.67 22.22
C GLN A 533 -21.25 -15.82 22.35
N PRO A 534 -22.46 -16.40 22.32
CA PRO A 534 -23.67 -15.68 22.70
C PRO A 534 -23.55 -15.15 24.14
N ALA A 535 -24.00 -13.93 24.41
CA ALA A 535 -23.88 -13.34 25.75
C ALA A 535 -24.60 -14.19 26.81
N GLY A 536 -23.97 -14.35 27.97
CA GLY A 536 -24.49 -15.18 29.05
C GLY A 536 -24.16 -16.67 28.92
N SER A 537 -23.34 -17.06 27.93
CA SER A 537 -22.82 -18.42 27.81
C SER A 537 -21.71 -18.71 28.83
N SER A 538 -20.97 -17.68 29.24
CA SER A 538 -20.02 -17.75 30.35
C SER A 538 -20.74 -17.96 31.68
N SER A 539 -20.50 -19.12 32.32
CA SER A 539 -21.09 -19.48 33.62
C SER A 539 -20.69 -18.58 34.81
N SER A 540 -19.80 -17.60 34.57
CA SER A 540 -19.11 -16.80 35.57
C SER A 540 -19.08 -15.28 35.31
N GLY A 541 -19.69 -14.75 34.24
CA GLY A 541 -19.63 -13.31 33.93
C GLY A 541 -18.27 -12.84 33.37
N GLU A 542 -17.35 -13.75 33.08
CA GLU A 542 -15.94 -13.47 32.77
C GLU A 542 -15.67 -13.04 31.31
N ALA A 543 -16.64 -12.43 30.65
CA ALA A 543 -16.46 -11.86 29.31
C ALA A 543 -15.39 -10.75 29.34
N LEU A 544 -14.48 -10.75 28.35
CA LEU A 544 -13.49 -9.69 28.16
C LEU A 544 -14.13 -8.40 27.64
N ALA A 545 -15.25 -8.51 26.92
CA ALA A 545 -16.07 -7.40 26.42
C ALA A 545 -17.34 -7.98 25.81
N LEU A 546 -18.32 -7.11 25.55
CA LEU A 546 -19.51 -7.45 24.77
C LEU A 546 -19.49 -6.71 23.44
N VAL A 547 -19.93 -7.37 22.38
CA VAL A 547 -20.24 -6.77 21.08
C VAL A 547 -21.75 -6.58 21.02
N ARG A 548 -22.18 -5.32 21.06
CA ARG A 548 -23.60 -4.91 21.11
C ARG A 548 -24.23 -4.89 19.74
N SER A 549 -23.47 -4.44 18.74
CA SER A 549 -23.91 -4.46 17.35
C SER A 549 -22.71 -4.38 16.42
N THR A 550 -22.94 -4.84 15.19
CA THR A 550 -22.04 -4.65 14.05
C THR A 550 -22.88 -4.26 12.83
N MET A 551 -22.31 -3.42 11.97
CA MET A 551 -22.93 -3.00 10.71
C MET A 551 -21.92 -3.03 9.58
N VAL A 552 -22.42 -3.30 8.37
CA VAL A 552 -21.68 -3.22 7.11
C VAL A 552 -22.54 -2.52 6.07
N ASN A 553 -21.97 -1.60 5.29
CA ASN A 553 -22.60 -1.00 4.12
C ASN A 553 -21.58 -0.72 3.00
N GLN A 554 -22.00 -0.05 1.92
CA GLN A 554 -21.13 0.31 0.80
C GLN A 554 -21.36 1.76 0.37
N ASP A 555 -20.29 2.44 -0.06
CA ASP A 555 -20.28 3.86 -0.43
C ASP A 555 -21.17 4.25 -1.64
N GLY A 556 -21.69 3.28 -2.38
CA GLY A 556 -22.43 3.45 -3.61
C GLY A 556 -21.62 4.14 -4.70
N ARG A 557 -22.26 5.11 -5.35
CA ARG A 557 -21.65 5.95 -6.38
C ARG A 557 -20.95 7.14 -5.73
N SER A 558 -19.73 6.93 -5.24
CA SER A 558 -18.86 7.99 -4.71
C SER A 558 -18.08 8.72 -5.81
N SER A 559 -17.29 9.74 -5.43
CA SER A 559 -16.50 10.57 -6.35
C SER A 559 -15.44 9.78 -7.14
N SER A 560 -14.92 8.69 -6.57
CA SER A 560 -14.13 7.67 -7.27
C SER A 560 -14.23 6.34 -6.52
N LEU A 561 -13.88 5.23 -7.16
CA LEU A 561 -13.96 3.89 -6.55
C LEU A 561 -13.22 3.79 -5.20
N THR A 562 -12.14 4.55 -5.04
CA THR A 562 -11.27 4.54 -3.85
C THR A 562 -11.52 5.71 -2.90
N ALA A 563 -12.38 6.66 -3.26
CA ALA A 563 -12.71 7.80 -2.43
C ALA A 563 -13.76 7.41 -1.36
N PRO A 564 -13.55 7.81 -0.09
CA PRO A 564 -14.52 7.57 0.98
C PRO A 564 -15.79 8.40 0.79
N ASN A 565 -16.90 7.97 1.39
CA ASN A 565 -18.17 8.70 1.38
C ASN A 565 -18.70 9.00 2.81
N GLY A 566 -18.74 10.27 3.20
CA GLY A 566 -19.19 10.69 4.53
C GLY A 566 -20.65 10.37 4.87
N PRO A 567 -21.62 10.51 3.94
CA PRO A 567 -23.01 10.09 4.16
C PRO A 567 -23.13 8.59 4.48
N SER A 568 -22.52 7.71 3.69
CA SER A 568 -22.52 6.26 3.94
C SER A 568 -21.89 5.90 5.28
N GLN A 569 -20.80 6.58 5.69
CA GLN A 569 -20.21 6.39 7.01
C GLN A 569 -21.12 6.88 8.15
N THR A 570 -21.85 7.99 7.93
CA THR A 570 -22.81 8.52 8.91
C THR A 570 -23.96 7.54 9.13
N GLU A 571 -24.53 7.01 8.04
CA GLU A 571 -25.59 6.01 8.08
C GLU A 571 -25.13 4.75 8.81
N LEU A 572 -23.96 4.22 8.45
CA LEU A 572 -23.38 3.03 9.06
C LEU A 572 -23.32 3.12 10.58
N VAL A 573 -22.74 4.21 11.11
CA VAL A 573 -22.58 4.42 12.55
C VAL A 573 -23.94 4.63 13.22
N THR A 574 -24.82 5.43 12.61
CA THR A 574 -26.17 5.69 13.13
C THR A 574 -26.99 4.39 13.24
N THR A 575 -26.96 3.54 12.22
CA THR A 575 -27.63 2.24 12.23
C THR A 575 -27.02 1.30 13.27
N ALA A 576 -25.70 1.31 13.45
CA ALA A 576 -25.03 0.49 14.47
C ALA A 576 -25.47 0.88 15.89
N LEU A 577 -25.54 2.18 16.19
CA LEU A 577 -26.02 2.68 17.49
C LEU A 577 -27.49 2.34 17.72
N SER A 578 -28.33 2.52 16.69
CA SER A 578 -29.75 2.14 16.73
C SER A 578 -29.93 0.64 17.02
N ARG A 579 -29.19 -0.23 16.31
CA ARG A 579 -29.22 -1.69 16.55
C ARG A 579 -28.70 -2.09 17.92
N ALA A 580 -27.71 -1.37 18.45
CA ALA A 580 -27.21 -1.60 19.81
C ALA A 580 -28.20 -1.17 20.90
N GLY A 581 -29.22 -0.36 20.55
CA GLY A 581 -30.19 0.20 21.49
C GLY A 581 -29.55 1.19 22.46
N ILE A 582 -28.48 1.88 22.07
CA ILE A 582 -27.77 2.84 22.93
C ILE A 582 -27.87 4.26 22.40
N SER A 583 -27.84 5.23 23.32
CA SER A 583 -27.73 6.65 22.96
C SER A 583 -26.34 6.93 22.38
N ALA A 584 -26.27 7.82 21.38
CA ALA A 584 -25.00 8.36 20.89
C ALA A 584 -24.12 8.95 22.02
N ARG A 585 -24.72 9.52 23.08
CA ARG A 585 -23.99 10.01 24.26
C ARG A 585 -23.33 8.92 25.10
N ALA A 586 -23.69 7.66 24.91
CA ALA A 586 -23.09 6.55 25.64
C ALA A 586 -21.68 6.22 25.11
N ILE A 587 -21.39 6.58 23.85
CA ILE A 587 -20.08 6.37 23.23
C ILE A 587 -19.06 7.32 23.82
N SER A 588 -18.02 6.77 24.45
CA SER A 588 -16.98 7.57 25.11
C SER A 588 -15.69 7.61 24.31
N CYS A 589 -15.43 6.59 23.50
CA CYS A 589 -14.28 6.57 22.59
C CYS A 589 -14.60 5.83 21.29
N VAL A 590 -13.92 6.23 20.21
CA VAL A 590 -13.98 5.54 18.91
C VAL A 590 -12.58 5.30 18.40
N ALA A 591 -12.25 4.04 18.12
CA ALA A 591 -11.06 3.69 17.35
C ALA A 591 -11.36 3.95 15.87
N MET A 592 -10.73 4.98 15.33
CA MET A 592 -10.98 5.49 13.99
C MET A 592 -10.35 4.59 12.92
N HIS A 593 -10.87 4.64 11.70
CA HIS A 593 -10.16 4.14 10.54
C HIS A 593 -8.90 4.98 10.30
N GLY A 594 -8.99 6.32 10.31
CA GLY A 594 -7.88 7.25 10.55
C GLY A 594 -6.56 6.91 9.85
N THR A 595 -6.56 6.84 8.52
CA THR A 595 -5.40 6.44 7.72
C THR A 595 -4.32 7.53 7.61
N GLY A 596 -4.58 8.76 8.07
CA GLY A 596 -3.63 9.86 7.93
C GLY A 596 -3.65 10.46 6.54
N THR A 597 -4.83 10.48 5.90
CA THR A 597 -5.02 11.09 4.59
C THR A 597 -5.61 12.49 4.73
N ALA A 598 -5.16 13.43 3.91
CA ALA A 598 -5.57 14.84 3.99
C ALA A 598 -7.10 15.04 3.93
N LEU A 599 -7.81 14.20 3.17
CA LEU A 599 -9.26 14.28 2.97
C LEU A 599 -10.06 13.16 3.66
N GLY A 600 -9.49 11.97 3.83
CA GLY A 600 -10.23 10.86 4.46
C GLY A 600 -10.46 11.09 5.96
N ASP A 601 -9.45 11.61 6.65
CA ASP A 601 -9.55 11.92 8.09
C ASP A 601 -10.66 12.95 8.42
N PRO A 602 -10.79 14.10 7.72
CA PRO A 602 -11.90 15.03 7.97
C PRO A 602 -13.26 14.46 7.55
N ILE A 603 -13.35 13.67 6.47
CA ILE A 603 -14.62 13.01 6.07
C ILE A 603 -15.11 12.07 7.17
N GLU A 604 -14.22 11.25 7.73
CA GLU A 604 -14.56 10.32 8.80
C GLU A 604 -15.00 11.05 10.07
N LEU A 605 -14.29 12.12 10.46
CA LEU A 605 -14.66 12.92 11.63
C LEU A 605 -15.99 13.64 11.46
N GLY A 606 -16.25 14.21 10.28
CA GLY A 606 -17.53 14.83 9.97
C GLY A 606 -18.68 13.81 10.03
N ALA A 607 -18.48 12.62 9.47
CA ALA A 607 -19.46 11.54 9.52
C ALA A 607 -19.75 11.06 10.96
N LEU A 608 -18.69 10.90 11.76
CA LEU A 608 -18.82 10.51 13.16
C LEU A 608 -19.55 11.59 13.99
N GLY A 609 -19.24 12.87 13.80
CA GLY A 609 -19.91 13.98 14.48
C GLY A 609 -21.41 14.03 14.20
N ARG A 610 -21.80 13.82 12.93
CA ARG A 610 -23.20 13.71 12.52
C ARG A 610 -23.89 12.51 13.16
N ALA A 611 -23.25 11.34 13.14
CA ALA A 611 -23.83 10.12 13.71
C ALA A 611 -23.97 10.17 15.25
N LEU A 612 -23.07 10.89 15.93
CA LEU A 612 -23.09 11.06 17.39
C LEU A 612 -23.87 12.30 17.85
N SER A 613 -24.47 13.05 16.93
CA SER A 613 -25.22 14.27 17.24
C SER A 613 -26.40 14.00 18.17
N CYS A 614 -26.52 14.83 19.21
CA CYS A 614 -27.62 14.76 20.15
C CYS A 614 -28.30 16.12 20.29
N GLN A 615 -29.56 16.24 19.86
CA GLN A 615 -30.31 17.49 20.01
C GLN A 615 -30.79 17.69 21.47
N GLY A 616 -30.85 18.96 21.91
CA GLY A 616 -31.76 19.38 22.98
C GLY A 616 -31.22 19.37 24.42
N THR A 617 -29.93 19.18 24.67
CA THR A 617 -29.40 19.31 26.04
C THR A 617 -28.09 20.11 25.99
N GLY A 618 -28.05 21.31 26.55
CA GLY A 618 -26.90 22.23 26.45
C GLY A 618 -25.58 21.76 27.10
N ALA A 619 -25.47 20.49 27.51
CA ALA A 619 -24.24 19.89 28.00
C ALA A 619 -23.48 19.19 26.85
N MET A 620 -22.22 19.59 26.68
CA MET A 620 -21.30 19.03 25.70
C MET A 620 -20.86 17.63 26.12
N HIS A 621 -20.92 16.67 25.21
CA HIS A 621 -20.43 15.31 25.45
C HIS A 621 -19.04 15.12 24.84
N GLN A 622 -18.09 14.60 25.61
CA GLN A 622 -16.73 14.40 25.11
C GLN A 622 -16.55 12.99 24.57
N VAL A 623 -15.93 12.87 23.39
CA VAL A 623 -15.61 11.58 22.76
C VAL A 623 -14.13 11.54 22.41
N ALA A 624 -13.42 10.54 22.91
CA ALA A 624 -12.02 10.31 22.54
C ALA A 624 -11.91 9.63 21.17
N VAL A 625 -11.12 10.20 20.27
CA VAL A 625 -10.80 9.59 18.97
C VAL A 625 -9.41 8.96 19.05
N ALA A 626 -9.34 7.64 18.92
CA ALA A 626 -8.10 6.87 19.03
C ALA A 626 -7.64 6.40 17.63
N SER A 627 -6.32 6.34 17.43
CA SER A 627 -5.72 5.80 16.19
C SER A 627 -4.62 4.79 16.51
N ASN A 628 -4.92 3.52 16.30
CA ASN A 628 -3.92 2.44 16.38
C ASN A 628 -2.87 2.52 15.27
N LYS A 629 -3.24 3.06 14.10
CA LYS A 629 -2.40 3.08 12.90
C LYS A 629 -1.21 4.04 13.02
N SER A 630 -1.35 5.07 13.85
CA SER A 630 -0.24 5.97 14.17
C SER A 630 0.95 5.24 14.83
N CYS A 631 0.70 4.15 15.55
CA CYS A 631 1.70 3.32 16.21
C CYS A 631 2.09 2.10 15.37
N TYR A 632 1.10 1.31 14.92
CA TYR A 632 1.32 0.00 14.28
C TYR A 632 1.35 0.03 12.76
N GLY A 633 1.15 1.18 12.13
CA GLY A 633 0.81 1.25 10.72
C GLY A 633 -0.58 0.67 10.43
N HIS A 634 -0.96 0.68 9.16
CA HIS A 634 -2.21 0.11 8.69
C HIS A 634 -2.05 -1.39 8.43
N THR A 635 -2.68 -2.19 9.28
CA THR A 635 -2.68 -3.66 9.20
C THR A 635 -3.70 -4.25 8.20
N GLU A 636 -4.12 -3.45 7.22
CA GLU A 636 -5.06 -3.76 6.12
C GLU A 636 -6.14 -4.80 6.47
N GLY A 637 -6.01 -6.06 6.05
CA GLY A 637 -6.99 -7.12 6.34
C GLY A 637 -7.30 -7.30 7.83
N ALA A 638 -6.33 -7.06 8.71
CA ALA A 638 -6.46 -7.12 10.17
C ALA A 638 -6.85 -5.78 10.83
N ALA A 639 -6.95 -4.69 10.08
CA ALA A 639 -7.08 -3.34 10.63
C ALA A 639 -8.35 -3.14 11.45
N GLY A 640 -9.45 -3.75 11.03
CA GLY A 640 -10.73 -3.67 11.73
C GLY A 640 -10.66 -4.25 13.14
N LEU A 641 -10.17 -5.49 13.30
CA LEU A 641 -9.99 -6.09 14.61
C LEU A 641 -8.84 -5.47 15.42
N THR A 642 -7.83 -4.88 14.76
CA THR A 642 -6.81 -4.07 15.44
C THR A 642 -7.44 -2.81 16.07
N GLY A 643 -8.37 -2.17 15.36
CA GLY A 643 -9.17 -1.05 15.87
C GLY A 643 -10.08 -1.47 17.03
N ALA A 644 -10.76 -2.62 16.89
CA ALA A 644 -11.56 -3.19 17.96
C ALA A 644 -10.72 -3.43 19.23
N LEU A 645 -9.53 -4.01 19.05
CA LEU A 645 -8.58 -4.23 20.15
C LEU A 645 -8.18 -2.93 20.85
N MET A 646 -7.91 -1.87 20.08
CA MET A 646 -7.59 -0.55 20.61
C MET A 646 -8.75 0.05 21.41
N ALA A 647 -9.97 -0.03 20.89
CA ALA A 647 -11.17 0.44 21.57
C ALA A 647 -11.40 -0.33 22.88
N LEU A 648 -11.27 -1.66 22.86
CA LEU A 648 -11.40 -2.49 24.07
C LEU A 648 -10.32 -2.18 25.11
N GLN A 649 -9.07 -1.99 24.68
CA GLN A 649 -8.00 -1.62 25.61
C GLN A 649 -8.18 -0.21 26.18
N THR A 650 -8.70 0.71 25.38
CA THR A 650 -9.05 2.08 25.82
C THR A 650 -10.15 2.04 26.88
N LEU A 651 -11.19 1.21 26.68
CA LEU A 651 -12.23 0.95 27.68
C LEU A 651 -11.64 0.31 28.95
N HIS A 652 -10.88 -0.77 28.80
CA HIS A 652 -10.33 -1.53 29.92
C HIS A 652 -9.41 -0.69 30.81
N ASN A 653 -8.48 0.05 30.20
CA ASN A 653 -7.49 0.85 30.92
C ASN A 653 -7.99 2.26 31.27
N GLN A 654 -9.21 2.61 30.84
CA GLN A 654 -9.82 3.92 31.11
C GLN A 654 -8.92 5.10 30.67
N ALA A 655 -8.15 4.89 29.61
CA ALA A 655 -7.17 5.84 29.10
C ALA A 655 -7.11 5.77 27.58
N CYS A 656 -6.80 6.89 26.92
CA CYS A 656 -6.62 6.96 25.48
C CYS A 656 -5.13 7.14 25.16
N PRO A 657 -4.53 6.27 24.33
CA PRO A 657 -3.15 6.44 23.84
C PRO A 657 -2.97 7.73 23.03
N PRO A 658 -1.75 8.28 22.97
CA PRO A 658 -1.47 9.39 22.07
C PRO A 658 -1.68 9.00 20.61
N ILE A 659 -2.20 9.93 19.80
CA ILE A 659 -2.11 9.84 18.35
C ILE A 659 -0.69 10.24 17.97
N LEU A 660 0.14 9.24 17.68
CA LEU A 660 1.56 9.43 17.47
C LEU A 660 1.81 10.35 16.26
N GLY A 661 2.70 11.33 16.45
CA GLY A 661 3.07 12.30 15.41
C GLY A 661 2.14 13.51 15.27
N LEU A 662 1.02 13.57 16.00
CA LEU A 662 0.08 14.70 15.92
C LEU A 662 0.66 15.98 16.54
N ARG A 663 1.18 16.88 15.69
CA ARG A 663 1.77 18.18 16.10
C ARG A 663 0.95 19.38 15.62
N ASN A 664 0.61 19.39 14.34
CA ASN A 664 -0.23 20.40 13.71
C ASN A 664 -1.48 19.71 13.20
N ILE A 665 -2.65 20.16 13.65
CA ILE A 665 -3.92 19.57 13.21
C ILE A 665 -4.17 20.03 11.77
N ASN A 666 -4.61 19.11 10.91
CA ASN A 666 -5.07 19.44 9.57
C ASN A 666 -6.23 20.47 9.64
N PRO A 667 -6.18 21.60 8.90
CA PRO A 667 -7.24 22.62 8.94
C PRO A 667 -8.65 22.09 8.69
N TYR A 668 -8.81 21.06 7.85
CA TYR A 668 -10.12 20.43 7.60
C TYR A 668 -10.59 19.59 8.80
N VAL A 669 -9.66 18.98 9.53
CA VAL A 669 -9.96 18.28 10.78
C VAL A 669 -10.30 19.26 11.90
N GLU A 670 -9.60 20.40 11.96
CA GLU A 670 -9.93 21.48 12.89
C GLU A 670 -11.36 22.01 12.64
N SER A 671 -11.73 22.23 11.37
CA SER A 671 -13.11 22.57 10.99
C SER A 671 -14.12 21.52 11.46
N ALA A 672 -13.85 20.24 11.25
CA ALA A 672 -14.73 19.17 11.71
C ALA A 672 -14.87 19.15 13.25
N PHE A 673 -13.79 19.42 14.01
CA PHE A 673 -13.88 19.54 15.46
C PHE A 673 -14.65 20.78 15.93
N GLU A 674 -14.65 21.85 15.15
CA GLU A 674 -15.47 23.02 15.44
C GLU A 674 -16.96 22.73 15.15
N ASP A 675 -17.27 22.04 14.04
CA ASP A 675 -18.63 21.57 13.73
C ASP A 675 -19.18 20.66 14.84
N TRP A 676 -18.34 19.79 15.41
CA TRP A 676 -18.72 18.99 16.57
C TRP A 676 -19.25 19.85 17.71
N ARG A 677 -18.59 20.98 17.98
CA ARG A 677 -19.00 21.86 19.07
C ARG A 677 -20.26 22.65 18.73
N GLN A 678 -20.28 23.26 17.55
CA GLN A 678 -21.33 24.20 17.16
C GLN A 678 -22.62 23.50 16.76
N MET A 679 -22.52 22.37 16.05
CA MET A 679 -23.66 21.72 15.39
C MET A 679 -24.10 20.43 16.10
N HIS A 680 -23.19 19.77 16.83
CA HIS A 680 -23.41 18.40 17.32
C HIS A 680 -23.43 18.26 18.85
N CYS A 681 -23.11 19.33 19.59
CA CYS A 681 -22.96 19.33 21.05
C CYS A 681 -21.91 18.32 21.55
N LEU A 682 -20.83 18.15 20.79
CA LEU A 682 -19.73 17.21 21.05
C LEU A 682 -18.39 17.93 21.22
N VAL A 683 -17.51 17.33 22.01
CA VAL A 683 -16.09 17.73 22.09
C VAL A 683 -15.23 16.53 21.75
N ALA A 684 -14.50 16.61 20.63
CA ALA A 684 -13.51 15.60 20.29
C ALA A 684 -12.29 15.71 21.20
N SER A 685 -11.76 14.56 21.65
CA SER A 685 -10.46 14.47 22.31
C SER A 685 -9.50 13.66 21.45
N ALA A 686 -8.52 14.35 20.85
CA ALA A 686 -7.42 13.76 20.08
C ALA A 686 -6.10 13.95 20.86
N PRO A 687 -5.78 13.04 21.79
CA PRO A 687 -4.66 13.21 22.71
C PRO A 687 -3.30 13.14 21.99
N ARG A 688 -2.38 14.04 22.36
CA ARG A 688 -0.96 14.03 21.90
C ARG A 688 -0.03 13.32 22.89
N VAL A 689 -0.53 13.08 24.09
CA VAL A 689 0.10 12.33 25.19
C VAL A 689 -0.96 11.40 25.75
N ALA A 690 -0.57 10.29 26.38
CA ALA A 690 -1.55 9.42 27.04
C ALA A 690 -2.37 10.22 28.07
N MET A 691 -3.69 10.07 28.04
CA MET A 691 -4.60 10.77 28.96
C MET A 691 -5.71 9.85 29.46
N PRO A 692 -6.17 10.00 30.71
CA PRO A 692 -7.35 9.29 31.21
C PRO A 692 -8.60 9.72 30.43
N LEU A 693 -9.58 8.82 30.34
CA LEU A 693 -10.91 9.16 29.83
C LEU A 693 -11.67 9.99 30.88
N VAL A 694 -12.49 10.94 30.42
CA VAL A 694 -13.15 11.93 31.30
C VAL A 694 -14.38 11.37 32.01
N THR A 695 -15.04 10.38 31.42
CA THR A 695 -16.11 9.59 32.04
C THR A 695 -15.66 8.14 32.14
N VAL A 696 -16.26 7.35 33.04
CA VAL A 696 -16.09 5.89 33.02
C VAL A 696 -16.81 5.36 31.78
N PRO A 697 -16.10 5.04 30.67
CA PRO A 697 -16.78 4.61 29.47
C PRO A 697 -17.42 3.25 29.68
N GLN A 698 -18.68 3.15 29.27
CA GLN A 698 -19.32 1.84 29.10
C GLN A 698 -19.20 1.37 27.64
N PHE A 699 -19.23 2.29 26.67
CA PHE A 699 -19.29 1.94 25.26
C PHE A 699 -18.20 2.59 24.41
N ALA A 700 -17.69 1.82 23.45
CA ALA A 700 -16.76 2.27 22.44
C ALA A 700 -17.20 1.85 21.03
N GLY A 701 -16.84 2.65 20.03
CA GLY A 701 -16.97 2.31 18.62
C GLY A 701 -15.64 1.91 18.00
N THR A 702 -15.68 1.17 16.89
CA THR A 702 -14.55 1.03 15.98
C THR A 702 -15.03 1.02 14.54
N SER A 703 -14.35 1.76 13.67
CA SER A 703 -14.65 1.86 12.23
C SER A 703 -13.53 1.27 11.39
N SER A 704 -13.86 0.60 10.29
CA SER A 704 -12.90 0.29 9.24
C SER A 704 -13.53 0.38 7.85
N PHE A 705 -12.88 1.12 6.96
CA PHE A 705 -13.37 1.41 5.61
C PHE A 705 -12.45 0.79 4.58
N GLY A 706 -12.99 -0.09 3.74
CA GLY A 706 -12.25 -0.72 2.66
C GLY A 706 -12.11 0.23 1.49
N MET A 707 -10.96 0.24 0.83
CA MET A 707 -10.70 1.07 -0.36
C MET A 707 -11.59 0.70 -1.57
N SER A 708 -12.36 -0.39 -1.49
CA SER A 708 -13.41 -0.74 -2.46
C SER A 708 -14.79 -0.14 -2.11
N GLY A 709 -14.85 0.72 -1.10
CA GLY A 709 -16.07 1.34 -0.57
C GLY A 709 -16.88 0.49 0.41
N VAL A 710 -16.38 -0.68 0.86
CA VAL A 710 -17.09 -1.52 1.86
C VAL A 710 -16.72 -1.06 3.27
N ASN A 711 -17.69 -0.57 4.02
CA ASN A 711 -17.49 -0.03 5.36
C ASN A 711 -18.01 -1.00 6.42
N ALA A 712 -17.34 -1.04 7.57
CA ALA A 712 -17.80 -1.79 8.74
C ALA A 712 -17.63 -0.99 10.03
N HIS A 713 -18.59 -1.11 10.94
CA HIS A 713 -18.55 -0.49 12.26
C HIS A 713 -19.04 -1.47 13.33
N ALA A 714 -18.42 -1.44 14.51
CA ALA A 714 -18.82 -2.24 15.65
C ALA A 714 -18.96 -1.38 16.92
N VAL A 715 -20.00 -1.65 17.70
CA VAL A 715 -20.24 -1.05 19.02
C VAL A 715 -19.94 -2.10 20.08
N MET A 716 -19.02 -1.76 20.98
CA MET A 716 -18.55 -2.64 22.05
C MET A 716 -18.87 -2.04 23.41
N GLU A 717 -19.05 -2.91 24.40
CA GLU A 717 -19.30 -2.57 25.78
C GLU A 717 -18.27 -3.22 26.71
N SER A 718 -17.83 -2.47 27.71
CA SER A 718 -17.01 -3.00 28.80
C SER A 718 -17.85 -3.95 29.67
N SER A 719 -17.40 -5.19 29.85
CA SER A 719 -17.99 -6.10 30.83
C SER A 719 -17.84 -5.54 32.27
N PRO A 720 -18.86 -5.67 33.15
CA PRO A 720 -18.82 -5.19 34.53
C PRO A 720 -17.65 -5.73 35.37
N ASP A 721 -17.14 -6.92 35.03
CA ASP A 721 -16.09 -7.62 35.77
C ASP A 721 -14.65 -7.25 35.33
N ILE A 722 -14.52 -6.29 34.40
CA ILE A 722 -13.24 -5.88 33.79
C ILE A 722 -12.35 -5.04 34.73
N CYS A 723 -12.93 -4.34 35.71
CA CYS A 723 -12.20 -3.34 36.51
C CYS A 723 -11.03 -3.93 37.34
N ASP A 724 -11.02 -5.24 37.61
CA ASP A 724 -10.03 -5.87 38.51
C ASP A 724 -9.14 -6.93 37.84
N ARG A 725 -9.28 -7.20 36.54
CA ARG A 725 -8.61 -8.33 35.88
C ARG A 725 -7.65 -7.88 34.79
N VAL A 726 -6.35 -8.05 35.05
CA VAL A 726 -5.30 -8.00 34.02
C VAL A 726 -5.70 -8.98 32.92
N TRP A 727 -5.69 -8.55 31.66
CA TRP A 727 -5.71 -9.47 30.51
C TRP A 727 -4.46 -10.35 30.61
N SER A 728 -4.56 -11.44 31.37
CA SER A 728 -3.43 -12.30 31.65
C SER A 728 -3.05 -12.96 30.35
N SER A 729 -1.85 -12.69 29.87
CA SER A 729 -1.23 -13.51 28.83
C SER A 729 -1.11 -14.92 29.41
N SER A 730 -1.93 -15.87 28.94
CA SER A 730 -1.56 -17.26 29.08
C SER A 730 -0.26 -17.43 28.28
N THR A 731 0.87 -17.46 28.98
CA THR A 731 2.17 -17.70 28.37
C THR A 731 2.25 -19.19 28.07
N SER A 732 1.51 -19.65 27.06
CA SER A 732 1.83 -20.92 26.43
C SER A 732 3.21 -20.76 25.80
N MET A 733 4.19 -21.50 26.30
CA MET A 733 5.54 -21.48 25.75
C MET A 733 5.55 -22.25 24.42
N LEU A 734 5.35 -21.53 23.33
CA LEU A 734 5.49 -22.05 21.97
C LEU A 734 6.95 -22.39 21.68
N GLN A 735 7.22 -23.62 21.26
CA GLN A 735 8.55 -24.11 20.90
C GLN A 735 8.81 -23.84 19.42
N ARG A 736 8.87 -22.57 19.05
CA ARG A 736 8.98 -22.16 17.65
C ARG A 736 10.31 -22.62 17.04
N GLN A 737 10.21 -23.26 15.88
CA GLN A 737 11.34 -23.60 15.02
C GLN A 737 11.21 -22.89 13.69
N ARG A 738 12.34 -22.74 12.99
CA ARG A 738 12.34 -22.16 11.65
C ARG A 738 11.62 -23.09 10.68
N HIS A 739 10.62 -22.56 9.98
CA HIS A 739 9.90 -23.17 8.88
C HIS A 739 9.82 -22.18 7.73
N TRP A 740 10.53 -22.45 6.64
CA TRP A 740 10.51 -21.59 5.46
C TRP A 740 10.90 -22.39 4.24
N ALA A 741 10.33 -22.03 3.10
CA ALA A 741 10.50 -22.77 1.86
C ALA A 741 11.94 -22.73 1.31
N LEU A 742 12.72 -21.73 1.74
CA LEU A 742 14.10 -21.49 1.29
C LEU A 742 15.05 -21.34 2.49
N VAL A 743 16.33 -21.55 2.25
CA VAL A 743 17.39 -21.09 3.19
C VAL A 743 17.35 -19.55 3.22
N PRO A 744 17.58 -18.87 4.38
CA PRO A 744 17.60 -17.42 4.43
C PRO A 744 18.57 -16.87 3.38
N ALA A 745 18.09 -15.99 2.50
CA ALA A 745 18.97 -15.33 1.55
C ALA A 745 19.88 -14.35 2.29
N PHE A 746 21.19 -14.58 2.26
CA PHE A 746 22.16 -13.62 2.76
C PHE A 746 22.49 -12.62 1.66
N HIS A 747 22.50 -11.34 2.02
CA HIS A 747 22.49 -10.19 1.11
C HIS A 747 23.79 -9.97 0.32
N LEU A 748 24.66 -10.99 0.30
CA LEU A 748 25.96 -10.96 -0.35
C LEU A 748 25.89 -11.38 -1.83
N SER A 749 24.84 -12.07 -2.29
CA SER A 749 24.80 -12.54 -3.67
C SER A 749 24.31 -11.46 -4.66
N GLY A 750 25.23 -11.04 -5.53
CA GLY A 750 24.94 -10.54 -6.86
C GLY A 750 24.83 -11.68 -7.88
N THR A 751 24.72 -11.31 -9.14
CA THR A 751 24.57 -12.25 -10.27
C THR A 751 25.68 -13.31 -10.28
N ALA A 752 25.28 -14.55 -10.57
CA ALA A 752 26.18 -15.68 -10.74
C ALA A 752 26.24 -16.05 -12.22
N GLN A 753 27.45 -16.19 -12.76
CA GLN A 753 27.68 -16.60 -14.13
C GLN A 753 28.51 -17.87 -14.17
N GLN A 754 28.00 -18.89 -14.85
CA GLN A 754 28.71 -20.15 -15.06
C GLN A 754 29.54 -20.10 -16.35
N PHE A 755 30.82 -20.43 -16.25
CA PHE A 755 31.73 -20.63 -17.36
C PHE A 755 32.32 -22.05 -17.29
N GLY A 756 31.72 -22.99 -18.02
CA GLY A 756 32.11 -24.40 -17.98
C GLY A 756 31.93 -25.01 -16.58
N PRO A 757 32.95 -25.61 -15.95
CA PRO A 757 32.87 -26.15 -14.59
C PRO A 757 33.02 -25.08 -13.49
N ARG A 758 33.19 -23.81 -13.84
CA ARG A 758 33.44 -22.71 -12.89
C ARG A 758 32.18 -21.84 -12.77
N CYS A 759 31.82 -21.50 -11.55
CA CYS A 759 30.80 -20.49 -11.26
C CYS A 759 31.51 -19.26 -10.68
N SER A 760 31.31 -18.10 -11.28
CA SER A 760 31.77 -16.80 -10.78
C SER A 760 30.57 -16.03 -10.28
N PHE A 761 30.67 -15.36 -9.14
CA PHE A 761 29.60 -14.55 -8.58
C PHE A 761 30.13 -13.18 -8.15
N VAL A 762 29.28 -12.16 -8.26
CA VAL A 762 29.60 -10.80 -7.83
C VAL A 762 29.05 -10.59 -6.42
N VAL A 763 29.87 -10.12 -5.48
CA VAL A 763 29.44 -9.72 -4.14
C VAL A 763 29.66 -8.22 -3.99
N ALA A 764 28.59 -7.46 -3.78
CA ALA A 764 28.65 -6.01 -3.64
C ALA A 764 28.93 -5.60 -2.18
N LEU A 765 30.18 -5.74 -1.72
CA LEU A 765 30.58 -5.45 -0.32
C LEU A 765 30.47 -3.97 0.09
N SER A 766 30.33 -3.07 -0.88
CA SER A 766 30.24 -1.62 -0.64
C SER A 766 28.81 -1.12 -0.36
N GLN A 767 27.82 -2.01 -0.25
CA GLN A 767 26.47 -1.59 0.11
C GLN A 767 26.45 -1.11 1.57
N PRO A 768 25.82 0.05 1.88
CA PRO A 768 25.72 0.56 3.26
C PRO A 768 25.15 -0.47 4.25
N ALA A 769 24.22 -1.30 3.76
CA ALA A 769 23.63 -2.43 4.46
C ALA A 769 24.63 -3.50 4.95
N LEU A 770 25.79 -3.60 4.31
CA LEU A 770 26.83 -4.58 4.58
C LEU A 770 28.02 -3.97 5.34
N SER A 771 27.89 -2.73 5.82
CA SER A 771 28.93 -2.05 6.60
C SER A 771 29.37 -2.85 7.83
N PHE A 772 28.47 -3.63 8.45
CA PHE A 772 28.79 -4.52 9.57
C PHE A 772 29.81 -5.62 9.21
N LEU A 773 29.96 -5.97 7.93
CA LEU A 773 31.01 -6.91 7.50
C LEU A 773 32.40 -6.29 7.53
N LEU A 774 32.49 -4.96 7.50
CA LEU A 774 33.74 -4.21 7.65
C LEU A 774 34.20 -4.13 9.11
N ASP A 775 33.32 -4.47 10.07
CA ASP A 775 33.68 -4.61 11.49
C ASP A 775 34.49 -5.89 11.75
N HIS A 776 34.43 -6.87 10.84
CA HIS A 776 35.28 -8.04 10.90
C HIS A 776 36.69 -7.69 10.40
N GLN A 777 37.57 -7.33 11.33
CA GLN A 777 38.94 -6.93 11.02
C GLN A 777 39.97 -7.91 11.59
N VAL A 778 40.96 -8.25 10.77
CA VAL A 778 42.16 -8.99 11.21
C VAL A 778 43.38 -8.19 10.78
N GLY A 779 44.21 -7.79 11.75
CA GLY A 779 45.39 -6.96 11.47
C GLY A 779 45.06 -5.56 10.94
N GLY A 780 43.89 -5.02 11.28
CA GLY A 780 43.42 -3.70 10.80
C GLY A 780 42.90 -3.70 9.36
N GLN A 781 42.80 -4.87 8.72
CA GLN A 781 42.18 -5.04 7.41
C GLN A 781 40.81 -5.70 7.58
N ALA A 782 39.79 -5.15 6.92
CA ALA A 782 38.49 -5.79 6.82
C ALA A 782 38.61 -7.10 6.04
N LEU A 783 38.12 -8.20 6.62
CA LEU A 783 38.06 -9.51 6.00
C LEU A 783 36.61 -9.97 5.94
N LEU A 784 36.21 -10.56 4.82
CA LEU A 784 34.89 -11.18 4.73
C LEU A 784 34.87 -12.43 5.63
N PRO A 785 33.93 -12.54 6.59
CA PRO A 785 33.82 -13.73 7.43
C PRO A 785 33.63 -15.00 6.60
N GLY A 786 34.19 -16.13 7.03
CA GLY A 786 34.00 -17.41 6.33
C GLY A 786 32.53 -17.83 6.24
N THR A 787 31.72 -17.48 7.24
CA THR A 787 30.26 -17.68 7.22
C THR A 787 29.57 -16.92 6.09
N ALA A 788 29.98 -15.67 5.85
CA ALA A 788 29.51 -14.87 4.72
C ALA A 788 29.87 -15.49 3.35
N MET A 789 31.03 -16.15 3.24
CA MET A 789 31.41 -16.88 2.02
C MET A 789 30.53 -18.12 1.79
N PHE A 790 30.31 -18.95 2.81
CA PHE A 790 29.45 -20.14 2.70
C PHE A 790 28.01 -19.77 2.33
N ASP A 791 27.51 -18.68 2.90
CA ASP A 791 26.14 -18.23 2.64
C ASP A 791 25.97 -17.64 1.24
N THR A 792 27.00 -16.95 0.74
CA THR A 792 27.03 -16.48 -0.65
C THR A 792 26.90 -17.65 -1.63
N VAL A 793 27.61 -18.75 -1.37
CA VAL A 793 27.57 -19.98 -2.19
C VAL A 793 26.21 -20.68 -2.08
N ALA A 794 25.60 -20.70 -0.91
CA ALA A 794 24.28 -21.31 -0.68
C ALA A 794 23.13 -20.58 -1.38
N ASN A 795 23.30 -19.28 -1.69
CA ASN A 795 22.27 -18.39 -2.24
C ASN A 795 22.46 -18.06 -3.74
N LEU A 796 23.27 -18.84 -4.47
CA LEU A 796 23.48 -18.63 -5.90
C LEU A 796 22.26 -19.09 -6.71
N LYS A 797 21.54 -18.14 -7.32
CA LYS A 797 20.61 -18.45 -8.42
C LYS A 797 21.43 -18.57 -9.72
N LEU A 798 21.42 -19.75 -10.32
CA LEU A 798 21.90 -19.96 -11.68
C LEU A 798 20.85 -19.42 -12.67
N GLU A 799 21.07 -18.23 -13.20
CA GLU A 799 20.29 -17.73 -14.34
C GLU A 799 20.99 -18.11 -15.65
N MET A 800 20.33 -18.97 -16.44
CA MET A 800 20.81 -19.29 -17.78
C MET A 800 20.54 -18.14 -18.74
N HIS A 801 21.55 -17.33 -19.02
CA HIS A 801 21.51 -16.39 -20.14
C HIS A 801 21.83 -17.14 -21.45
N ALA A 802 20.98 -16.97 -22.47
CA ALA A 802 21.30 -17.42 -23.81
C ALA A 802 22.56 -16.70 -24.30
N SER A 803 23.56 -17.46 -24.75
CA SER A 803 24.78 -16.88 -25.31
C SER A 803 24.46 -16.18 -26.62
N GLU A 804 24.42 -14.84 -26.63
CA GLU A 804 24.35 -14.07 -27.88
C GLU A 804 25.53 -14.42 -28.79
N ILE A 805 25.22 -14.71 -30.05
CA ILE A 805 26.21 -14.97 -31.10
C ILE A 805 26.76 -13.60 -31.55
N PRO A 806 28.08 -13.39 -31.63
CA PRO A 806 28.65 -12.13 -32.10
C PRO A 806 28.26 -11.84 -33.55
N ALA A 807 28.08 -10.56 -33.91
CA ALA A 807 27.77 -10.13 -35.27
C ALA A 807 28.84 -10.60 -36.30
N PRO A 808 28.51 -10.71 -37.60
CA PRO A 808 29.47 -11.12 -38.62
C PRO A 808 30.75 -10.27 -38.61
N GLY A 809 31.92 -10.92 -38.67
CA GLY A 809 33.23 -10.26 -38.60
C GLY A 809 33.66 -9.82 -37.19
N THR A 810 32.88 -10.08 -36.14
CA THR A 810 33.22 -9.70 -34.75
C THR A 810 33.52 -10.91 -33.88
N VAL A 811 34.32 -10.71 -32.83
CA VAL A 811 34.59 -11.71 -31.79
C VAL A 811 34.11 -11.18 -30.45
N LYS A 812 33.46 -12.04 -29.66
CA LYS A 812 33.16 -11.77 -28.25
C LYS A 812 34.35 -12.23 -27.44
N LEU A 813 34.91 -11.33 -26.63
CA LEU A 813 36.12 -11.58 -25.85
C LEU A 813 35.82 -11.59 -24.36
N CYS A 814 36.40 -12.56 -23.65
CA CYS A 814 36.51 -12.55 -22.21
C CYS A 814 37.83 -11.85 -21.84
N VAL A 815 37.76 -10.56 -21.54
CA VAL A 815 38.92 -9.77 -21.11
C VAL A 815 39.38 -10.26 -19.74
N ARG A 816 40.66 -10.60 -19.62
CA ARG A 816 41.28 -11.12 -18.39
C ARG A 816 42.09 -10.08 -17.65
N ALA A 817 42.71 -9.17 -18.39
CA ALA A 817 43.50 -8.09 -17.83
C ALA A 817 43.49 -6.89 -18.78
N VAL A 818 43.44 -5.69 -18.21
CA VAL A 818 43.67 -4.42 -18.87
C VAL A 818 44.84 -3.78 -18.15
N GLY A 819 45.89 -3.41 -18.87
CA GLY A 819 47.09 -2.82 -18.29
C GLY A 819 47.05 -1.30 -18.35
N LEU A 820 47.34 -0.61 -17.25
CA LEU A 820 47.77 0.78 -17.29
C LEU A 820 49.26 0.78 -17.64
N ASN A 821 49.56 1.02 -18.91
CA ASN A 821 50.91 0.93 -19.45
C ASN A 821 51.54 2.32 -19.51
N PHE A 822 52.87 2.39 -19.65
CA PHE A 822 53.58 3.68 -19.77
C PHE A 822 53.06 4.54 -20.94
N ARG A 823 52.53 3.89 -22.00
CA ARG A 823 51.80 4.55 -23.09
C ARG A 823 50.60 5.35 -22.59
N ASP A 824 49.76 4.80 -21.72
CA ASP A 824 48.58 5.48 -21.18
C ASP A 824 48.96 6.69 -20.33
N VAL A 825 50.07 6.57 -19.59
CA VAL A 825 50.66 7.69 -18.84
C VAL A 825 51.13 8.79 -19.78
N LEU A 826 51.86 8.44 -20.84
CA LEU A 826 52.30 9.42 -21.85
C LEU A 826 51.13 10.03 -22.63
N ASN A 827 50.06 9.27 -22.86
CA ASN A 827 48.84 9.72 -23.53
C ASN A 827 48.10 10.76 -22.69
N VAL A 828 47.87 10.47 -21.41
CA VAL A 828 47.25 11.40 -20.44
C VAL A 828 48.12 12.66 -20.23
N LEU A 829 49.45 12.52 -20.30
CA LEU A 829 50.38 13.65 -20.19
C LEU A 829 50.55 14.45 -21.49
N GLY A 830 49.92 14.06 -22.60
CA GLY A 830 50.07 14.72 -23.91
C GLY A 830 51.49 14.58 -24.50
N MET A 831 52.25 13.61 -24.04
CA MET A 831 53.66 13.38 -24.40
C MET A 831 53.84 12.22 -25.38
N TYR A 832 52.75 11.55 -25.79
CA TYR A 832 52.82 10.45 -26.75
C TYR A 832 52.89 10.97 -28.19
N PRO A 833 53.88 10.55 -29.00
CA PRO A 833 53.97 10.97 -30.39
C PRO A 833 52.90 10.27 -31.25
N GLY A 834 51.93 11.03 -31.76
CA GLY A 834 50.84 10.54 -32.63
C GLY A 834 49.48 10.53 -31.94
N ASP A 835 48.49 9.89 -32.55
CA ASP A 835 47.19 9.59 -31.93
C ASP A 835 47.19 8.16 -31.38
N PRO A 836 47.41 7.97 -30.06
CA PRO A 836 47.43 6.65 -29.45
C PRO A 836 46.03 6.08 -29.18
N GLY A 837 44.93 6.75 -29.51
CA GLY A 837 43.59 6.33 -29.10
C GLY A 837 43.32 6.51 -27.59
N PRO A 838 42.20 6.00 -27.04
CA PRO A 838 41.83 6.19 -25.63
C PRO A 838 42.77 5.44 -24.67
N PRO A 839 43.14 6.01 -23.51
CA PRO A 839 43.89 5.29 -22.48
C PRO A 839 43.14 4.04 -22.00
N GLY A 840 43.86 2.92 -21.83
CA GLY A 840 43.30 1.64 -21.37
C GLY A 840 42.60 0.82 -22.45
N ALA A 841 42.79 1.15 -23.74
CA ALA A 841 42.28 0.36 -24.85
C ALA A 841 42.99 -0.99 -25.03
N ASP A 842 44.18 -1.16 -24.45
CA ASP A 842 44.99 -2.36 -24.57
C ASP A 842 44.57 -3.43 -23.55
N PHE A 843 44.31 -4.66 -23.98
CA PHE A 843 43.83 -5.72 -23.11
C PHE A 843 44.32 -7.13 -23.50
N ALA A 844 44.44 -8.01 -22.51
CA ALA A 844 44.65 -9.43 -22.70
C ALA A 844 43.38 -10.20 -22.35
N GLY A 845 42.96 -11.13 -23.20
CA GLY A 845 41.71 -11.87 -23.04
C GLY A 845 41.71 -13.22 -23.76
N VAL A 846 40.54 -13.84 -23.81
CA VAL A 846 40.29 -15.07 -24.56
C VAL A 846 39.04 -14.90 -25.41
N VAL A 847 39.05 -15.40 -26.65
CA VAL A 847 37.86 -15.42 -27.50
C VAL A 847 36.79 -16.30 -26.86
N ALA A 848 35.67 -15.72 -26.47
CA ALA A 848 34.53 -16.44 -25.90
C ALA A 848 33.63 -17.01 -27.00
N ALA A 849 33.46 -16.29 -28.11
CA ALA A 849 32.77 -16.74 -29.31
C ALA A 849 33.22 -15.93 -30.52
N ALA A 850 33.18 -16.51 -31.72
CA ALA A 850 33.45 -15.83 -32.98
C ALA A 850 32.17 -15.74 -33.81
N GLY A 851 31.90 -14.56 -34.39
CA GLY A 851 30.79 -14.34 -35.28
C GLY A 851 31.03 -14.90 -36.68
N PRO A 852 29.99 -15.01 -37.53
CA PRO A 852 30.11 -15.52 -38.89
C PRO A 852 31.17 -14.75 -39.71
N GLY A 853 32.00 -15.46 -40.49
CA GLY A 853 33.04 -14.87 -41.33
C GLY A 853 34.37 -14.56 -40.63
N VAL A 854 34.48 -14.77 -39.32
CA VAL A 854 35.77 -14.74 -38.62
C VAL A 854 36.43 -16.12 -38.77
N HIS A 855 37.46 -16.20 -39.61
CA HIS A 855 38.22 -17.43 -39.87
C HIS A 855 39.59 -17.48 -39.19
N THR A 856 40.02 -16.35 -38.62
CA THR A 856 41.36 -16.14 -38.07
C THR A 856 41.44 -16.30 -36.56
N MET A 857 40.30 -16.39 -35.87
CA MET A 857 40.22 -16.47 -34.41
C MET A 857 39.16 -17.49 -33.99
N ALA A 858 39.52 -18.39 -33.07
CA ALA A 858 38.61 -19.44 -32.58
C ALA A 858 38.27 -19.26 -31.09
N ALA A 859 37.07 -19.71 -30.69
CA ALA A 859 36.70 -19.72 -29.27
C ALA A 859 37.72 -20.53 -28.44
N GLY A 860 38.18 -19.94 -27.33
CA GLY A 860 39.24 -20.48 -26.47
C GLY A 860 40.64 -19.96 -26.77
N GLU A 861 40.83 -19.21 -27.87
CA GLU A 861 42.12 -18.63 -28.24
C GLU A 861 42.46 -17.39 -27.39
N ALA A 862 43.70 -17.32 -26.91
CA ALA A 862 44.19 -16.16 -26.17
C ALA A 862 44.45 -15.00 -27.14
N VAL A 863 44.00 -13.80 -26.79
CA VAL A 863 44.12 -12.60 -27.61
C VAL A 863 44.71 -11.46 -26.80
N PHE A 864 45.44 -10.61 -27.50
CA PHE A 864 45.95 -9.34 -27.00
C PHE A 864 45.61 -8.28 -28.04
N ALA A 865 45.00 -7.18 -27.59
CA ALA A 865 44.66 -6.03 -28.42
C ALA A 865 45.31 -4.79 -27.83
#